data_AF-K0YJC9-F1
#
_entry.id   AF-K0YJC9-F1
#
_cell.length_a   1.000
_cell.length_b   1.000
_cell.length_c   1.000
_cell.angle_alpha   90.00
_cell.angle_beta   90.00
_cell.angle_gamma   90.00
#
_symmetry.space_group_name_H-M   'P 1'
#
loop_
_entity.id
_entity.type
_entity.pdbx_description
1 polymer ?
#
loop_
_entity_poly.entity_id
_entity_poly.type
_entity_poly.pdbx_seq_one_letter_code
_entity_poly.pdbx_strand_id
1 'polypeptide(L)'
;MTRRNTELLLLCLAAPFVILLFSMVLVKQDTALSFETLAVPLGLFGAFIVAHIATRFFAKNADPAIMPIVFGLSGIGIAFVTRLAPDLAIRQVMWLFLGIVLMVATLAIVRNLDKLARYKYTFMIVGIVLLLMPMLPGIGQEVLGSRIWIKIGGFSFQPGEIAKVCIVIFLASYLAQNREMLSVFTVRVGRFYLPDATTLGPLLVMWGISFSIAVFEKDLGSALVCFVLFLTMLYIASGKKMFLVVGFGLAALGCVILYAAFGHIQIRVNTWLDPFSDAMNTGYQLCQSIYSLADGGMLGVGVGNGLAENIPVVESDFIFAAIAEETGLLGGAAVLLLFLCLAIRGFATAARAKSDVSSFVAVGVTVTIVLQAFIIVGGVTRLIPLTGLTLPFISQGGSSLLASFIGIGLLLRCGDEGTGINSEMKDGTGRMRAIGAHGATRGANDSSVLGRVALGRRLTSTMVAFALLFALLVANLTYVMVFMADEYQSYPGNNHTLYREAKTERGSISTYDGVVLAESVQQEDGTYVRTYPQGSLASHVVGYYSQQYGLSGIEQSMNDTLKGQENFASWSDVVNYLAGINTPGNDVALTLNSKIQQAAEEVLEGYKGAVVVMDPNTGAVLALASSPTYSNADVESLLAAASSGSDSSGGALINRATNALYAPGSTFKLVTLTALLEKGLATENTQVESPAFATIGNGELSNANDIGYGTITLKRATEVSSNTAFGALGAEKVGSDLLVETAEKFGFNKSIDDFELPLYTSLMPDPEEMTEWETAWAACGQPVGQHESPAGPQATVMQMAMVASAIANDGVLETPYFVEGVYNSKGERSFTASAKAYGTVMSKQTADSITDMMIGVVENGTGYEAAINGVEVAGKTGTAETNKEYNDSWFVGFAPADNPSVVVAVAIEEGVHGNDEAGLASPRAKKVLESALQVQGLL
;
A
#
# COMPACT_ATOMS: atom_id res chain seq x y z
N MET A 1 -41.02 14.36 -21.87
CA MET A 1 -41.59 13.47 -20.81
C MET A 1 -42.11 14.33 -19.66
N THR A 2 -43.17 13.90 -18.96
CA THR A 2 -43.59 14.55 -17.71
C THR A 2 -42.52 14.33 -16.63
N ARG A 3 -42.44 15.20 -15.60
CA ARG A 3 -41.48 15.01 -14.49
C ARG A 3 -41.60 13.62 -13.87
N ARG A 4 -42.81 13.16 -13.61
CA ARG A 4 -43.05 11.82 -13.03
C ARG A 4 -42.61 10.69 -13.98
N ASN A 5 -42.80 10.81 -15.30
CA ASN A 5 -42.28 9.81 -16.24
C ASN A 5 -40.74 9.79 -16.25
N THR A 6 -40.09 10.95 -16.11
CA THR A 6 -38.63 11.02 -15.93
C THR A 6 -38.19 10.36 -14.62
N GLU A 7 -38.92 10.55 -13.52
CA GLU A 7 -38.64 9.87 -12.25
C GLU A 7 -38.74 8.35 -12.39
N LEU A 8 -39.81 7.85 -13.02
CA LEU A 8 -39.99 6.42 -13.28
C LEU A 8 -38.86 5.86 -14.15
N LEU A 9 -38.49 6.58 -15.22
CA LEU A 9 -37.37 6.18 -16.08
C LEU A 9 -36.07 6.07 -15.28
N LEU A 10 -35.75 7.07 -14.46
CA LEU A 10 -34.54 7.07 -13.63
C LEU A 10 -34.56 5.95 -12.58
N LEU A 11 -35.72 5.65 -11.98
CA LEU A 11 -35.89 4.50 -11.07
C LEU A 11 -35.64 3.17 -11.80
N CYS A 12 -36.23 2.98 -12.98
CA CYS A 12 -36.00 1.79 -13.79
C CYS A 12 -34.56 1.66 -14.27
N LEU A 13 -33.84 2.77 -14.48
CA LEU A 13 -32.43 2.76 -14.83
C LEU A 13 -31.52 2.42 -13.63
N ALA A 14 -31.88 2.85 -12.43
CA ALA A 14 -31.11 2.56 -11.22
C ALA A 14 -31.31 1.12 -10.71
N ALA A 15 -32.49 0.53 -10.94
CA ALA A 15 -32.84 -0.79 -10.39
C ALA A 15 -31.88 -1.94 -10.81
N PRO A 16 -31.47 -2.06 -12.09
CA PRO A 16 -30.50 -3.08 -12.49
C PRO A 16 -29.18 -2.99 -11.73
N PHE A 17 -28.68 -1.78 -11.43
CA PHE A 17 -27.44 -1.61 -10.68
C PHE A 17 -27.57 -2.09 -9.23
N VAL A 18 -28.67 -1.75 -8.56
CA VAL A 18 -28.93 -2.21 -7.18
C VAL A 18 -29.13 -3.74 -7.14
N ILE A 19 -29.87 -4.29 -8.09
CA ILE A 19 -30.07 -5.75 -8.19
C ILE A 19 -28.75 -6.46 -8.48
N LEU A 20 -27.92 -5.93 -9.39
CA LEU A 20 -26.62 -6.48 -9.71
C LEU A 20 -25.69 -6.47 -8.49
N LEU A 21 -25.60 -5.35 -7.79
CA LEU A 21 -24.80 -5.23 -6.56
C LEU A 21 -25.25 -6.26 -5.51
N PHE A 22 -26.56 -6.40 -5.29
CA PHE A 22 -27.10 -7.39 -4.35
C PHE A 22 -26.83 -8.83 -4.82
N SER A 23 -26.89 -9.08 -6.13
CA SER A 23 -26.59 -10.39 -6.71
C SER A 23 -25.11 -10.76 -6.53
N MET A 24 -24.20 -9.80 -6.69
CA MET A 24 -22.77 -10.00 -6.43
C MET A 24 -22.51 -10.38 -4.96
N VAL A 25 -23.17 -9.71 -4.02
CA VAL A 25 -23.10 -10.05 -2.59
C VAL A 25 -23.59 -11.49 -2.33
N LEU A 26 -24.74 -11.88 -2.88
CA LEU A 26 -25.31 -13.22 -2.67
C LEU A 26 -24.44 -14.33 -3.28
N VAL A 27 -23.93 -14.12 -4.50
CA VAL A 27 -23.05 -15.09 -5.17
C VAL A 27 -21.77 -15.30 -4.36
N LYS A 28 -21.22 -14.24 -3.78
CA LYS A 28 -20.01 -14.34 -2.94
C LYS A 28 -20.26 -15.09 -1.62
N GLN A 29 -21.49 -15.12 -1.13
CA GLN A 29 -21.91 -15.91 0.04
C GLN A 29 -22.34 -17.34 -0.34
N ASP A 30 -21.90 -17.86 -1.50
CA ASP A 30 -22.26 -19.17 -2.06
C ASP A 30 -23.78 -19.43 -2.11
N THR A 31 -24.57 -18.36 -2.16
CA THR A 31 -26.03 -18.43 -2.14
C THR A 31 -26.56 -18.43 -3.57
N ALA A 32 -27.31 -19.47 -3.92
CA ALA A 32 -27.89 -19.58 -5.25
C ALA A 32 -28.85 -18.41 -5.56
N LEU A 33 -28.70 -17.82 -6.75
CA LEU A 33 -29.60 -16.79 -7.24
C LEU A 33 -30.95 -17.41 -7.59
N SER A 34 -31.98 -17.00 -6.87
CA SER A 34 -33.37 -17.44 -7.05
C SER A 34 -34.32 -16.26 -6.85
N PHE A 35 -35.58 -16.42 -7.22
CA PHE A 35 -36.60 -15.41 -6.93
C PHE A 35 -36.76 -15.14 -5.43
N GLU A 36 -36.52 -16.15 -4.58
CA GLU A 36 -36.59 -16.00 -3.12
C GLU A 36 -35.41 -15.17 -2.59
N THR A 37 -34.19 -15.45 -3.04
CA THR A 37 -32.99 -14.73 -2.58
C THR A 37 -32.93 -13.30 -3.12
N LEU A 38 -33.54 -13.04 -4.29
CA LEU A 38 -33.71 -11.68 -4.83
C LEU A 38 -34.97 -10.96 -4.34
N ALA A 39 -35.75 -11.53 -3.42
CA ALA A 39 -36.98 -10.90 -2.93
C ALA A 39 -36.72 -9.54 -2.24
N VAL A 40 -35.58 -9.36 -1.57
CA VAL A 40 -35.21 -8.11 -0.90
C VAL A 40 -34.99 -6.96 -1.90
N PRO A 41 -34.07 -7.04 -2.88
CA PRO A 41 -33.86 -5.96 -3.85
C PRO A 41 -35.08 -5.74 -4.75
N LEU A 42 -35.84 -6.78 -5.10
CA LEU A 42 -37.10 -6.65 -5.84
C LEU A 42 -38.19 -5.96 -5.02
N GLY A 43 -38.32 -6.33 -3.74
CA GLY A 43 -39.25 -5.71 -2.79
C GLY A 43 -38.92 -4.24 -2.53
N LEU A 44 -37.62 -3.92 -2.44
CA LEU A 44 -37.14 -2.54 -2.34
C LEU A 44 -37.55 -1.72 -3.57
N PHE A 45 -37.32 -2.25 -4.78
CA PHE A 45 -37.76 -1.58 -6.01
C PHE A 45 -39.28 -1.40 -6.02
N GLY A 46 -40.05 -2.43 -5.66
CA GLY A 46 -41.51 -2.36 -5.52
C GLY A 46 -41.96 -1.27 -4.55
N ALA A 47 -41.29 -1.13 -3.40
CA ALA A 47 -41.58 -0.09 -2.41
C ALA A 47 -41.39 1.33 -2.97
N PHE A 48 -40.31 1.54 -3.74
CA PHE A 48 -40.05 2.82 -4.39
C PHE A 48 -41.00 3.09 -5.57
N ILE A 49 -41.51 2.06 -6.24
CA ILE A 49 -42.60 2.21 -7.21
C ILE A 49 -43.89 2.66 -6.51
N VAL A 50 -44.23 2.10 -5.35
CA VAL A 50 -45.37 2.58 -4.54
C VAL A 50 -45.16 4.04 -4.11
N ALA A 51 -43.96 4.39 -3.67
CA ALA A 51 -43.60 5.76 -3.31
C ALA A 51 -43.70 6.72 -4.51
N HIS A 52 -43.26 6.28 -5.70
CA HIS A 52 -43.40 7.02 -6.95
C HIS A 52 -44.87 7.28 -7.29
N ILE A 53 -45.72 6.25 -7.19
CA ILE A 53 -47.17 6.35 -7.41
C ILE A 53 -47.78 7.35 -6.42
N ALA A 54 -47.45 7.25 -5.13
CA ALA A 54 -47.93 8.19 -4.13
C ALA A 54 -47.50 9.64 -4.43
N THR A 55 -46.25 9.83 -4.85
CA THR A 55 -45.73 11.15 -5.22
C THR A 55 -46.42 11.72 -6.45
N ARG A 56 -46.85 10.87 -7.39
CA ARG A 56 -47.68 11.28 -8.54
C ARG A 56 -49.03 11.86 -8.13
N PHE A 57 -49.59 11.41 -7.01
CA PHE A 57 -50.84 11.93 -6.46
C PHE A 57 -50.63 13.17 -5.57
N PHE A 58 -49.68 13.11 -4.63
CA PHE A 58 -49.50 14.14 -3.60
C PHE A 58 -48.53 15.26 -3.97
N ALA A 59 -47.63 15.04 -4.93
CA ALA A 59 -46.56 15.98 -5.28
C ALA A 59 -46.16 15.88 -6.77
N LYS A 60 -47.15 16.01 -7.66
CA LYS A 60 -47.02 15.82 -9.12
C LYS A 60 -45.90 16.65 -9.78
N ASN A 61 -45.57 17.82 -9.22
CA ASN A 61 -44.60 18.75 -9.77
C ASN A 61 -43.22 18.67 -9.10
N ALA A 62 -43.03 17.80 -8.11
CA ALA A 62 -41.75 17.67 -7.40
C ALA A 62 -40.57 17.37 -8.34
N ASP A 63 -39.34 17.59 -7.88
CA ASP A 63 -38.14 17.27 -8.66
C ASP A 63 -38.06 15.76 -8.91
N PRO A 64 -37.87 15.32 -10.16
CA PRO A 64 -37.93 13.89 -10.51
C PRO A 64 -36.65 13.11 -10.21
N ALA A 65 -35.55 13.75 -9.79
CA ALA A 65 -34.29 13.06 -9.53
C ALA A 65 -34.12 12.64 -8.07
N ILE A 66 -34.80 13.30 -7.12
CA ILE A 66 -34.60 13.06 -5.68
C ILE A 66 -34.90 11.61 -5.30
N MET A 67 -36.03 11.07 -5.74
CA MET A 67 -36.45 9.70 -5.38
C MET A 67 -35.52 8.61 -5.95
N PRO A 68 -35.11 8.64 -7.23
CA PRO A 68 -34.09 7.73 -7.77
C PRO A 68 -32.75 7.78 -7.04
N ILE A 69 -32.28 8.96 -6.65
CA ILE A 69 -31.02 9.10 -5.89
C ILE A 69 -31.15 8.42 -4.52
N VAL A 70 -32.26 8.67 -3.81
CA VAL A 70 -32.53 8.04 -2.52
C VAL A 70 -32.67 6.52 -2.65
N PHE A 71 -33.28 6.03 -3.73
CA PHE A 71 -33.33 4.59 -4.05
C PHE A 71 -31.94 4.00 -4.23
N GLY A 72 -31.07 4.63 -5.02
CA GLY A 72 -29.69 4.17 -5.24
C GLY A 72 -28.89 4.11 -3.94
N LEU A 73 -28.91 5.20 -3.15
CA LEU A 73 -28.22 5.24 -1.84
C LEU A 73 -28.77 4.16 -0.89
N SER A 74 -30.09 4.01 -0.79
CA SER A 74 -30.70 3.00 0.08
C SER A 74 -30.41 1.58 -0.39
N GLY A 75 -30.38 1.34 -1.71
CA GLY A 75 -30.05 0.05 -2.30
C GLY A 75 -28.62 -0.37 -2.02
N ILE A 76 -27.67 0.55 -2.16
CA ILE A 76 -26.26 0.33 -1.79
C ILE A 76 -26.16 0.02 -0.29
N GLY A 77 -26.83 0.81 0.56
CA GLY A 77 -26.88 0.57 2.01
C GLY A 77 -27.39 -0.81 2.38
N ILE A 78 -28.55 -1.21 1.85
CA ILE A 78 -29.13 -2.53 2.14
C ILE A 78 -28.23 -3.67 1.64
N ALA A 79 -27.60 -3.54 0.47
CA ALA A 79 -26.67 -4.55 -0.04
C ALA A 79 -25.48 -4.74 0.91
N PHE A 80 -24.81 -3.65 1.30
CA PHE A 80 -23.65 -3.71 2.18
C PHE A 80 -24.00 -4.08 3.62
N VAL A 81 -25.13 -3.64 4.17
CA VAL A 81 -25.58 -4.12 5.50
C VAL A 81 -25.91 -5.61 5.46
N THR A 82 -26.45 -6.13 4.35
CA THR A 82 -26.67 -7.58 4.18
C THR A 82 -25.34 -8.34 4.11
N ARG A 83 -24.32 -7.75 3.47
CA ARG A 83 -22.96 -8.30 3.40
C ARG A 83 -22.27 -8.30 4.77
N LEU A 84 -22.32 -7.19 5.49
CA LEU A 84 -21.52 -6.93 6.69
C LEU A 84 -22.19 -7.40 7.99
N ALA A 85 -23.52 -7.27 8.09
CA ALA A 85 -24.28 -7.57 9.29
C ALA A 85 -25.64 -8.21 8.94
N PRO A 86 -25.66 -9.47 8.48
CA PRO A 86 -26.88 -10.16 8.03
C PRO A 86 -28.02 -10.11 9.05
N ASP A 87 -27.70 -10.25 10.34
CA ASP A 87 -28.67 -10.22 11.45
C ASP A 87 -29.39 -8.86 11.59
N LEU A 88 -28.72 -7.77 11.21
CA LEU A 88 -29.25 -6.41 11.28
C LEU A 88 -29.95 -6.00 9.98
N ALA A 89 -29.67 -6.68 8.86
CA ALA A 89 -30.20 -6.36 7.54
C ALA A 89 -31.73 -6.40 7.50
N ILE A 90 -32.36 -7.42 8.09
CA ILE A 90 -33.83 -7.53 8.16
C ILE A 90 -34.45 -6.31 8.86
N ARG A 91 -33.85 -5.88 9.99
CA ARG A 91 -34.32 -4.71 10.74
C ARG A 91 -34.14 -3.43 9.92
N GLN A 92 -33.02 -3.28 9.22
CA GLN A 92 -32.77 -2.12 8.37
C GLN A 92 -33.79 -2.04 7.22
N VAL A 93 -34.12 -3.18 6.59
CA VAL A 93 -35.18 -3.27 5.58
C VAL A 93 -36.53 -2.82 6.17
N MET A 94 -36.90 -3.29 7.37
CA MET A 94 -38.13 -2.84 8.04
C MET A 94 -38.15 -1.33 8.30
N TRP A 95 -37.05 -0.75 8.78
CA TRP A 95 -36.93 0.70 8.99
C TRP A 95 -37.05 1.47 7.67
N LEU A 96 -36.50 0.94 6.58
CA LEU A 96 -36.62 1.54 5.25
C LEU A 96 -38.08 1.58 4.79
N PHE A 97 -38.79 0.46 4.87
CA PHE A 97 -40.22 0.40 4.53
C PHE A 97 -41.03 1.39 5.37
N LEU A 98 -40.79 1.42 6.68
CA LEU A 98 -41.44 2.39 7.57
C LEU A 98 -41.06 3.83 7.20
N GLY A 99 -39.82 4.09 6.81
CA GLY A 99 -39.35 5.38 6.33
C GLY A 99 -40.12 5.84 5.09
N ILE A 100 -40.28 4.97 4.08
CA ILE A 100 -41.10 5.25 2.89
C ILE A 100 -42.55 5.57 3.28
N VAL A 101 -43.14 4.81 4.20
CA VAL A 101 -44.49 5.08 4.71
C VAL A 101 -44.56 6.46 5.36
N LEU A 102 -43.59 6.83 6.19
CA LEU A 102 -43.52 8.15 6.82
C LEU A 102 -43.27 9.27 5.80
N MET A 103 -42.50 9.04 4.74
CA MET A 103 -42.33 9.99 3.64
C MET A 103 -43.66 10.25 2.93
N VAL A 104 -44.40 9.19 2.60
CA VAL A 104 -45.72 9.30 1.96
C VAL A 104 -46.74 9.96 2.89
N ALA A 105 -46.74 9.60 4.17
CA ALA A 105 -47.57 10.26 5.18
C ALA A 105 -47.24 11.75 5.30
N THR A 106 -45.95 12.12 5.30
CA THR A 106 -45.49 13.52 5.29
C THR A 106 -46.07 14.26 4.09
N LEU A 107 -46.00 13.69 2.89
CA LEU A 107 -46.56 14.29 1.67
C LEU A 107 -48.10 14.43 1.73
N ALA A 108 -48.79 13.46 2.31
CA ALA A 108 -50.26 13.45 2.41
C ALA A 108 -50.79 14.47 3.43
N ILE A 109 -50.10 14.60 4.58
CA ILE A 109 -50.48 15.45 5.72
C ILE A 109 -50.03 16.89 5.48
N VAL A 110 -48.77 17.10 5.09
CA VAL A 110 -48.17 18.44 4.93
C VAL A 110 -48.52 19.00 3.56
N ARG A 111 -49.77 19.43 3.38
CA ARG A 111 -50.24 19.99 2.10
C ARG A 111 -49.82 21.45 1.87
N ASN A 112 -49.38 22.16 2.89
CA ASN A 112 -48.94 23.56 2.75
C ASN A 112 -47.96 23.89 3.87
N LEU A 113 -46.73 24.23 3.49
CA LEU A 113 -45.65 24.52 4.44
C LEU A 113 -45.83 25.87 5.13
N ASP A 114 -46.46 26.85 4.50
CA ASP A 114 -46.77 28.15 5.13
C ASP A 114 -47.74 28.00 6.31
N LYS A 115 -48.67 27.03 6.25
CA LYS A 115 -49.54 26.72 7.41
C LYS A 115 -48.74 26.15 8.58
N LEU A 116 -47.70 25.38 8.28
CA LEU A 116 -46.80 24.81 9.28
C LEU A 116 -46.02 25.90 10.01
N ALA A 117 -45.67 26.98 9.31
CA ALA A 117 -44.95 28.13 9.87
C ALA A 117 -45.69 28.88 10.99
N ARG A 118 -47.00 28.68 11.11
CA ARG A 118 -47.80 29.21 12.25
C ARG A 118 -47.49 28.51 13.57
N TYR A 119 -47.00 27.28 13.52
CA TYR A 119 -46.67 26.45 14.68
C TYR A 119 -45.16 26.43 14.97
N LYS A 120 -44.41 27.43 14.49
CA LYS A 120 -42.94 27.49 14.62
C LYS A 120 -42.44 27.23 16.06
N TYR A 121 -43.05 27.87 17.05
CA TYR A 121 -42.65 27.68 18.46
C TYR A 121 -43.06 26.31 19.01
N THR A 122 -44.12 25.70 18.49
CA THR A 122 -44.47 24.31 18.82
C THR A 122 -43.37 23.37 18.34
N PHE A 123 -42.88 23.53 17.11
CA PHE A 123 -41.75 22.74 16.60
C PHE A 123 -40.45 23.00 17.36
N MET A 124 -40.20 24.23 17.80
CA MET A 124 -39.08 24.54 18.69
C MET A 124 -39.15 23.77 20.00
N ILE A 125 -40.30 23.83 20.69
CA ILE A 125 -40.49 23.15 21.98
C ILE A 125 -40.40 21.63 21.80
N VAL A 126 -41.07 21.07 20.77
CA VAL A 126 -41.00 19.63 20.47
C VAL A 126 -39.57 19.20 20.16
N GLY A 127 -38.82 19.98 19.37
CA GLY A 127 -37.41 19.68 19.09
C GLY A 127 -36.55 19.66 20.35
N ILE A 128 -36.70 20.64 21.24
CA ILE A 128 -35.96 20.69 22.52
C ILE A 128 -36.36 19.53 23.43
N VAL A 129 -37.66 19.20 23.52
CA VAL A 129 -38.14 18.07 24.34
C VAL A 129 -37.58 16.75 23.81
N LEU A 130 -37.54 16.55 22.49
CA LEU A 130 -36.95 15.36 21.88
C LEU A 130 -35.45 15.28 22.17
N LEU A 131 -34.70 16.38 22.07
CA LEU A 131 -33.28 16.42 22.44
C LEU A 131 -33.06 16.17 23.93
N LEU A 132 -33.94 16.63 24.82
CA LEU A 132 -33.77 16.39 26.27
C LEU A 132 -34.19 14.97 26.69
N MET A 133 -34.98 14.27 25.87
CA MET A 133 -35.58 13.00 26.24
C MET A 133 -34.56 11.92 26.64
N PRO A 134 -33.42 11.74 25.95
CA PRO A 134 -32.37 10.80 26.35
C PRO A 134 -31.64 11.18 27.64
N MET A 135 -31.72 12.44 28.07
CA MET A 135 -31.13 12.88 29.34
C MET A 135 -32.03 12.63 30.55
N LEU A 136 -33.31 12.29 30.34
CA LEU A 136 -34.26 12.08 31.42
C LEU A 136 -33.98 10.77 32.19
N PRO A 137 -33.91 10.81 33.53
CA PRO A 137 -33.73 9.61 34.36
C PRO A 137 -34.82 8.57 34.09
N GLY A 138 -34.43 7.30 33.91
CA GLY A 138 -35.35 6.19 33.68
C GLY A 138 -35.84 6.02 32.24
N ILE A 139 -35.56 6.97 31.34
CA ILE A 139 -35.90 6.89 29.91
C ILE A 139 -34.64 6.65 29.06
N GLY A 140 -33.61 7.47 29.29
CA GLY A 140 -32.36 7.41 28.54
C GLY A 140 -31.47 6.22 28.88
N GLN A 141 -30.67 5.78 27.90
CA GLN A 141 -29.64 4.75 28.09
C GLN A 141 -28.26 5.29 27.68
N GLU A 142 -27.25 5.01 28.49
CA GLU A 142 -25.85 5.28 28.16
C GLU A 142 -25.28 4.08 27.39
N VAL A 143 -24.90 4.31 26.13
CA VAL A 143 -24.32 3.31 25.23
C VAL A 143 -22.98 3.84 24.76
N LEU A 144 -21.90 3.08 25.00
CA LEU A 144 -20.51 3.47 24.65
C LEU A 144 -20.14 4.90 25.12
N GLY A 145 -20.66 5.29 26.28
CA GLY A 145 -20.40 6.60 26.90
C GLY A 145 -21.26 7.76 26.40
N SER A 146 -22.14 7.58 25.41
CA SER A 146 -23.10 8.59 24.94
C SER A 146 -24.52 8.32 25.43
N ARG A 147 -25.28 9.38 25.73
CA ARG A 147 -26.68 9.31 26.20
C ARG A 147 -27.64 9.90 25.17
N ILE A 148 -27.73 9.26 24.01
CA ILE A 148 -28.58 9.69 22.89
C ILE A 148 -29.75 8.73 22.59
N TRP A 149 -29.76 7.56 23.22
CA TRP A 149 -30.70 6.48 22.92
C TRP A 149 -31.81 6.34 23.96
N ILE A 150 -33.01 6.00 23.50
CA ILE A 150 -34.12 5.53 24.34
C ILE A 150 -34.56 4.13 23.88
N LYS A 151 -35.14 3.34 24.79
CA LYS A 151 -35.81 2.08 24.45
C LYS A 151 -37.32 2.23 24.55
N ILE A 152 -38.01 1.85 23.47
CA ILE A 152 -39.48 1.76 23.43
C ILE A 152 -39.83 0.31 23.07
N GLY A 153 -40.27 -0.46 24.06
CA GLY A 153 -40.48 -1.91 23.90
C GLY A 153 -39.17 -2.62 23.53
N GLY A 154 -39.20 -3.44 22.47
CA GLY A 154 -38.03 -4.17 21.96
C GLY A 154 -37.12 -3.36 21.02
N PHE A 155 -37.42 -2.09 20.74
CA PHE A 155 -36.69 -1.26 19.76
C PHE A 155 -35.90 -0.15 20.45
N SER A 156 -34.69 0.14 19.94
CA SER A 156 -33.97 1.37 20.27
C SER A 156 -34.36 2.49 19.28
N PHE A 157 -34.39 3.71 19.78
CA PHE A 157 -34.75 4.88 19.01
C PHE A 157 -33.90 6.08 19.46
N GLN A 158 -33.45 6.91 18.52
CA GLN A 158 -32.71 8.14 18.77
C GLN A 158 -33.61 9.35 18.48
N PRO A 159 -34.21 9.99 19.51
CA PRO A 159 -35.10 11.14 19.35
C PRO A 159 -34.46 12.34 18.66
N GLY A 160 -33.14 12.52 18.84
CA GLY A 160 -32.38 13.63 18.25
C GLY A 160 -32.44 13.69 16.72
N GLU A 161 -32.56 12.54 16.05
CA GLU A 161 -32.71 12.48 14.59
C GLU A 161 -34.00 13.17 14.12
N ILE A 162 -35.12 12.95 14.82
CA ILE A 162 -36.39 13.63 14.55
C ILE A 162 -36.36 15.08 15.02
N ALA A 163 -35.67 15.37 16.13
CA ALA A 163 -35.51 16.73 16.62
C ALA A 163 -34.86 17.65 15.57
N LYS A 164 -33.86 17.16 14.81
CA LYS A 164 -33.25 17.91 13.69
C LYS A 164 -34.27 18.36 12.65
N VAL A 165 -35.27 17.53 12.33
CA VAL A 165 -36.36 17.90 11.40
C VAL A 165 -37.22 19.03 12.00
N CYS A 166 -37.57 18.95 13.29
CA CYS A 166 -38.30 20.00 13.98
C CYS A 166 -37.51 21.32 14.04
N ILE A 167 -36.19 21.24 14.27
CA ILE A 167 -35.27 22.37 14.26
C ILE A 167 -35.29 23.06 12.89
N VAL A 168 -35.19 22.29 11.80
CA VAL A 168 -35.27 22.81 10.42
C VAL A 168 -36.58 23.55 10.19
N ILE A 169 -37.72 22.95 10.58
CA ILE A 169 -39.04 23.57 10.38
C ILE A 169 -39.14 24.89 11.17
N PHE A 170 -38.67 24.91 12.42
CA PHE A 170 -38.64 26.14 13.22
C PHE A 170 -37.77 27.21 12.57
N LEU A 171 -36.52 26.90 12.25
CA LEU A 171 -35.56 27.85 11.67
C LEU A 171 -36.10 28.40 10.36
N ALA A 172 -36.60 27.55 9.46
CA ALA A 172 -37.19 27.96 8.20
C ALA A 172 -38.37 28.91 8.39
N SER A 173 -39.29 28.55 9.29
CA SER A 173 -40.51 29.32 9.55
C SER A 173 -40.21 30.67 10.21
N TYR A 174 -39.29 30.69 11.17
CA TYR A 174 -38.92 31.91 11.88
C TYR A 174 -38.11 32.85 10.99
N LEU A 175 -37.12 32.33 10.25
CA LEU A 175 -36.30 33.13 9.34
C LEU A 175 -37.12 33.69 8.17
N ALA A 176 -38.07 32.94 7.63
CA ALA A 176 -38.94 33.42 6.56
C ALA A 176 -39.80 34.62 7.01
N GLN A 177 -40.29 34.60 8.25
CA GLN A 177 -41.12 35.70 8.80
C GLN A 177 -40.30 36.94 9.18
N ASN A 178 -39.03 36.77 9.56
CA ASN A 178 -38.18 37.85 10.06
C ASN A 178 -37.08 38.28 9.04
N ARG A 179 -37.14 37.78 7.81
CA ARG A 179 -36.10 37.95 6.78
C ARG A 179 -35.71 39.40 6.53
N GLU A 180 -36.70 40.28 6.39
CA GLU A 180 -36.47 41.70 6.10
C GLU A 180 -35.73 42.38 7.26
N MET A 181 -36.17 42.14 8.49
CA MET A 181 -35.53 42.71 9.70
C MET A 181 -34.11 42.19 9.89
N LEU A 182 -33.84 40.92 9.60
CA LEU A 182 -32.49 40.32 9.70
C LEU A 182 -31.52 40.80 8.60
N SER A 183 -32.03 41.42 7.54
CA SER A 183 -31.21 41.97 6.45
C SER A 183 -30.71 43.39 6.74
N VAL A 184 -31.36 44.11 7.66
CA VAL A 184 -31.07 45.49 8.05
C VAL A 184 -30.36 45.53 9.41
N PHE A 185 -29.15 46.09 9.44
CA PHE A 185 -28.34 46.18 10.66
C PHE A 185 -28.56 47.55 11.30
N THR A 186 -29.55 47.64 12.17
CA THR A 186 -30.04 48.90 12.74
C THR A 186 -29.27 49.37 13.97
N VAL A 187 -28.66 48.46 14.73
CA VAL A 187 -28.04 48.76 16.04
C VAL A 187 -26.54 48.97 15.87
N ARG A 188 -26.01 50.15 16.24
CA ARG A 188 -24.56 50.42 16.22
C ARG A 188 -23.94 50.11 17.58
N VAL A 189 -23.00 49.16 17.63
CA VAL A 189 -22.20 48.84 18.83
C VAL A 189 -20.72 49.02 18.48
N GLY A 190 -20.11 50.11 18.97
CA GLY A 190 -18.75 50.49 18.61
C GLY A 190 -18.58 50.76 17.12
N ARG A 191 -17.59 50.13 16.48
CA ARG A 191 -17.35 50.21 15.01
C ARG A 191 -18.25 49.28 14.19
N PHE A 192 -19.03 48.42 14.83
CA PHE A 192 -19.81 47.40 14.17
C PHE A 192 -21.30 47.73 14.22
N TYR A 193 -22.01 47.38 13.16
CA TYR A 193 -23.46 47.35 13.16
C TYR A 193 -23.87 45.91 13.49
N LEU A 194 -24.89 45.75 14.33
CA LEU A 194 -25.47 44.48 14.75
C LEU A 194 -26.97 44.44 14.37
N PRO A 195 -27.51 43.24 14.12
CA PRO A 195 -28.95 43.05 13.95
C PRO A 195 -29.69 43.31 15.27
N ASP A 196 -30.99 43.57 15.19
CA ASP A 196 -31.82 43.77 16.37
C ASP A 196 -31.86 42.51 17.26
N ALA A 197 -31.55 42.68 18.55
CA ALA A 197 -31.43 41.60 19.51
C ALA A 197 -32.75 40.85 19.72
N THR A 198 -33.91 41.50 19.52
CA THR A 198 -35.22 40.84 19.68
C THR A 198 -35.49 39.85 18.54
N THR A 199 -35.00 40.14 17.33
CA THR A 199 -35.12 39.23 16.17
C THR A 199 -34.13 38.07 16.21
N LEU A 200 -32.89 38.32 16.68
CA LEU A 200 -31.84 37.31 16.76
C LEU A 200 -31.98 36.42 18.03
N GLY A 201 -32.58 36.94 19.09
CA GLY A 201 -32.69 36.29 20.40
C GLY A 201 -33.29 34.88 20.35
N PRO A 202 -34.52 34.67 19.84
CA PRO A 202 -35.15 33.35 19.79
C PRO A 202 -34.33 32.32 18.99
N LEU A 203 -33.64 32.77 17.93
CA LEU A 203 -32.74 31.94 17.13
C LEU A 203 -31.52 31.49 17.94
N LEU A 204 -30.87 32.43 18.65
CA LEU A 204 -29.72 32.14 19.50
C LEU A 204 -30.07 31.30 20.72
N VAL A 205 -31.23 31.52 21.35
CA VAL A 205 -31.70 30.72 22.49
C VAL A 205 -31.93 29.28 22.07
N MET A 206 -32.67 29.07 20.98
CA MET A 206 -32.96 27.74 20.47
C MET A 206 -31.70 27.00 20.03
N TRP A 207 -30.82 27.68 19.27
CA TRP A 207 -29.53 27.13 18.86
C TRP A 207 -28.64 26.82 20.07
N GLY A 208 -28.50 27.76 21.01
CA GLY A 208 -27.64 27.59 22.19
C GLY A 208 -28.10 26.47 23.11
N ILE A 209 -29.42 26.34 23.34
CA ILE A 209 -30.00 25.21 24.09
C ILE A 209 -29.74 23.90 23.37
N SER A 210 -30.07 23.81 22.07
CA SER A 210 -29.93 22.58 21.29
C SER A 210 -28.46 22.13 21.19
N PHE A 211 -27.54 23.07 20.99
CA PHE A 211 -26.10 22.83 20.96
C PHE A 211 -25.59 22.36 22.33
N SER A 212 -26.00 23.01 23.41
CA SER A 212 -25.59 22.63 24.76
C SER A 212 -26.05 21.21 25.10
N ILE A 213 -27.30 20.87 24.78
CA ILE A 213 -27.82 19.52 24.99
C ILE A 213 -26.98 18.49 24.25
N ALA A 214 -26.72 18.68 22.95
CA ALA A 214 -25.92 17.75 22.16
C ALA A 214 -24.50 17.56 22.72
N VAL A 215 -23.86 18.63 23.22
CA VAL A 215 -22.56 18.53 23.90
C VAL A 215 -22.66 17.71 25.19
N PHE A 216 -23.71 17.90 26.01
CA PHE A 216 -23.91 17.14 27.25
C PHE A 216 -24.31 15.67 27.01
N GLU A 217 -24.98 15.37 25.89
CA GLU A 217 -25.24 14.00 25.43
C GLU A 217 -23.96 13.30 24.90
N LYS A 218 -22.86 14.05 24.79
CA LYS A 218 -21.58 13.66 24.16
C LYS A 218 -21.73 13.31 22.66
N ASP A 219 -22.66 13.99 21.97
CA ASP A 219 -22.90 13.86 20.53
C ASP A 219 -22.34 15.07 19.75
N LEU A 220 -21.02 15.04 19.56
CA LEU A 220 -20.29 16.09 18.83
C LEU A 220 -20.72 16.18 17.37
N GLY A 221 -21.12 15.06 16.76
CA GLY A 221 -21.58 15.03 15.38
C GLY A 221 -22.86 15.83 15.20
N SER A 222 -23.90 15.52 16.00
CA SER A 222 -25.16 16.25 15.94
C SER A 222 -25.00 17.72 16.33
N ALA A 223 -24.12 18.02 17.30
CA ALA A 223 -23.79 19.40 17.67
C ALA A 223 -23.22 20.18 16.47
N LEU A 224 -22.28 19.59 15.73
CA LEU A 224 -21.67 20.18 14.53
C LEU A 224 -22.70 20.36 13.39
N VAL A 225 -23.56 19.36 13.14
CA VAL A 225 -24.63 19.46 12.13
C VAL A 225 -25.59 20.58 12.47
N CYS A 226 -26.09 20.65 13.71
CA CYS A 226 -26.99 21.71 14.18
C CYS A 226 -26.34 23.10 14.08
N PHE A 227 -25.06 23.21 14.39
CA PHE A 227 -24.29 24.44 14.31
C PHE A 227 -24.18 24.98 12.87
N VAL A 228 -23.71 24.15 11.94
CA VAL A 228 -23.53 24.56 10.55
C VAL A 228 -24.89 24.76 9.85
N LEU A 229 -25.90 23.96 10.20
CA LEU A 229 -27.29 24.17 9.75
C LEU A 229 -27.77 25.58 10.14
N PHE A 230 -27.62 25.95 11.40
CA PHE A 230 -28.01 27.27 11.91
C PHE A 230 -27.32 28.40 11.15
N LEU A 231 -25.98 28.35 11.03
CA LEU A 231 -25.22 29.36 10.32
C LEU A 231 -25.60 29.47 8.85
N THR A 232 -25.79 28.34 8.17
CA THR A 232 -26.16 28.30 6.76
C THR A 232 -27.54 28.93 6.55
N MET A 233 -28.53 28.56 7.36
CA MET A 233 -29.88 29.12 7.25
C MET A 233 -29.89 30.62 7.58
N LEU A 234 -29.13 31.04 8.60
CA LEU A 234 -28.99 32.46 8.96
C LEU A 234 -28.33 33.27 7.82
N TYR A 235 -27.30 32.73 7.18
CA TYR A 235 -26.66 33.34 6.00
C TYR A 235 -27.63 33.46 4.82
N ILE A 236 -28.36 32.38 4.51
CA ILE A 236 -29.33 32.38 3.42
C ILE A 236 -30.41 33.46 3.64
N ALA A 237 -30.94 33.56 4.86
CA ALA A 237 -31.97 34.55 5.22
C ALA A 237 -31.44 35.99 5.20
N SER A 238 -30.32 36.27 5.89
CA SER A 238 -29.79 37.62 6.06
C SER A 238 -28.98 38.13 4.86
N GLY A 239 -28.29 37.24 4.14
CA GLY A 239 -27.34 37.57 3.07
C GLY A 239 -25.98 38.07 3.54
N LYS A 240 -25.68 37.99 4.83
CA LYS A 240 -24.53 38.68 5.43
C LYS A 240 -23.44 37.67 5.73
N LYS A 241 -22.37 37.73 4.94
CA LYS A 241 -21.19 36.86 5.09
C LYS A 241 -20.53 37.00 6.47
N MET A 242 -20.71 38.13 7.16
CA MET A 242 -20.20 38.35 8.51
C MET A 242 -20.71 37.30 9.51
N PHE A 243 -21.95 36.81 9.38
CA PHE A 243 -22.44 35.73 10.27
C PHE A 243 -21.66 34.43 10.07
N LEU A 244 -21.21 34.12 8.85
CA LEU A 244 -20.37 32.95 8.60
C LEU A 244 -18.99 33.16 9.22
N VAL A 245 -18.36 34.32 9.02
CA VAL A 245 -17.02 34.62 9.56
C VAL A 245 -17.02 34.59 11.08
N VAL A 246 -17.96 35.28 11.72
CA VAL A 246 -18.10 35.31 13.18
C VAL A 246 -18.49 33.92 13.69
N GLY A 247 -19.41 33.24 13.02
CA GLY A 247 -19.83 31.89 13.36
C GLY A 247 -18.66 30.91 13.38
N PHE A 248 -17.93 30.77 12.27
CA PHE A 248 -16.75 29.90 12.20
C PHE A 248 -15.63 30.32 13.17
N GLY A 249 -15.45 31.62 13.42
CA GLY A 249 -14.53 32.11 14.45
C GLY A 249 -14.94 31.66 15.86
N LEU A 250 -16.23 31.75 16.20
CA LEU A 250 -16.77 31.23 17.46
C LEU A 250 -16.71 29.70 17.53
N ALA A 251 -16.88 29.01 16.40
CA ALA A 251 -16.72 27.56 16.32
C ALA A 251 -15.29 27.13 16.63
N ALA A 252 -14.30 27.81 16.04
CA ALA A 252 -12.88 27.54 16.30
C ALA A 252 -12.54 27.77 17.78
N LEU A 253 -13.01 28.88 18.36
CA LEU A 253 -12.87 29.13 19.80
C LEU A 253 -13.56 28.05 20.64
N GLY A 254 -14.78 27.65 20.26
CA GLY A 254 -15.54 26.58 20.91
C GLY A 254 -14.79 25.25 20.86
N CYS A 255 -14.21 24.86 19.73
CA CYS A 255 -13.39 23.65 19.59
C CYS A 255 -12.19 23.67 20.54
N VAL A 256 -11.48 24.81 20.66
CA VAL A 256 -10.36 24.95 21.61
C VAL A 256 -10.81 24.79 23.06
N ILE A 257 -11.94 25.43 23.43
CA ILE A 257 -12.51 25.31 24.78
C ILE A 257 -12.93 23.87 25.06
N LEU A 258 -13.63 23.23 24.13
CA LEU A 258 -14.10 21.85 24.25
C LEU A 258 -12.93 20.86 24.35
N TYR A 259 -11.87 21.05 23.55
CA TYR A 259 -10.64 20.26 23.63
C TYR A 259 -9.96 20.41 25.00
N ALA A 260 -9.92 21.62 25.57
CA ALA A 260 -9.35 21.84 26.90
C ALA A 260 -10.24 21.27 28.03
N ALA A 261 -11.57 21.27 27.85
CA ALA A 261 -12.52 20.91 28.89
C ALA A 261 -12.85 19.40 28.97
N PHE A 262 -12.71 18.64 27.88
CA PHE A 262 -13.20 17.26 27.80
C PHE A 262 -12.14 16.29 27.27
N GLY A 263 -11.69 15.35 28.13
CA GLY A 263 -10.67 14.35 27.75
C GLY A 263 -11.05 13.46 26.58
N HIS A 264 -12.34 13.09 26.43
CA HIS A 264 -12.78 12.29 25.28
C HIS A 264 -12.64 13.03 23.94
N ILE A 265 -12.64 14.37 23.94
CA ILE A 265 -12.40 15.18 22.74
C ILE A 265 -10.92 15.19 22.40
N GLN A 266 -10.06 15.25 23.43
CA GLN A 266 -8.60 15.15 23.26
C GLN A 266 -8.22 13.82 22.61
N ILE A 267 -8.79 12.71 23.07
CA ILE A 267 -8.57 11.38 22.46
C ILE A 267 -8.95 11.41 20.98
N ARG A 268 -10.15 11.88 20.62
CA ARG A 268 -10.58 11.94 19.21
C ARG A 268 -9.70 12.83 18.33
N VAL A 269 -9.21 13.95 18.86
CA VAL A 269 -8.30 14.86 18.13
C VAL A 269 -6.91 14.24 17.98
N ASN A 270 -6.36 13.63 19.04
CA ASN A 270 -5.06 12.98 19.00
C ASN A 270 -5.06 11.78 18.05
N THR A 271 -6.09 10.92 18.14
CA THR A 271 -6.30 9.80 17.21
C THR A 271 -6.48 10.27 15.76
N TRP A 272 -7.11 11.42 15.52
CA TRP A 272 -7.20 11.98 14.16
C TRP A 272 -5.84 12.45 13.62
N LEU A 273 -5.04 13.13 14.47
CA LEU A 273 -3.72 13.63 14.12
C LEU A 273 -2.73 12.49 13.87
N ASP A 274 -2.69 11.48 14.73
CA ASP A 274 -1.82 10.32 14.60
C ASP A 274 -2.51 9.03 15.13
N PRO A 275 -3.32 8.36 14.27
CA PRO A 275 -4.01 7.13 14.67
C PRO A 275 -3.04 5.96 14.85
N PHE A 276 -1.86 6.01 14.24
CA PHE A 276 -0.92 4.89 14.21
C PHE A 276 -0.10 4.79 15.50
N SER A 277 0.06 5.89 16.24
CA SER A 277 0.70 5.91 17.56
C SER A 277 0.12 4.91 18.57
N ASP A 278 -1.17 4.58 18.45
CA ASP A 278 -1.87 3.58 19.25
C ASP A 278 -2.86 2.81 18.37
N ALA A 279 -2.32 2.21 17.30
CA ALA A 279 -3.08 1.49 16.28
C ALA A 279 -3.86 0.27 16.81
N MET A 280 -3.54 -0.24 18.00
CA MET A 280 -4.17 -1.43 18.58
C MET A 280 -5.28 -1.10 19.60
N ASN A 281 -5.39 0.15 20.08
CA ASN A 281 -6.43 0.55 21.01
C ASN A 281 -7.24 1.74 20.49
N THR A 282 -6.85 2.97 20.83
CA THR A 282 -7.67 4.16 20.55
C THR A 282 -7.74 4.49 19.06
N GLY A 283 -6.69 4.19 18.30
CA GLY A 283 -6.62 4.39 16.85
C GLY A 283 -7.19 3.25 16.01
N TYR A 284 -7.50 2.10 16.62
CA TYR A 284 -7.78 0.85 15.90
C TYR A 284 -8.84 0.98 14.80
N GLN A 285 -10.02 1.51 15.12
CA GLN A 285 -11.10 1.66 14.14
C GLN A 285 -10.71 2.54 12.94
N LEU A 286 -9.99 3.64 13.20
CA LEU A 286 -9.55 4.56 12.15
C LEU A 286 -8.41 3.95 11.31
N CYS A 287 -7.47 3.25 11.94
CA CYS A 287 -6.41 2.52 11.24
C CYS A 287 -7.00 1.44 10.31
N GLN A 288 -7.91 0.60 10.79
CA GLN A 288 -8.55 -0.44 9.97
C GLN A 288 -9.33 0.17 8.78
N SER A 289 -9.99 1.31 9.00
CA SER A 289 -10.64 2.08 7.92
C SER A 289 -9.63 2.57 6.88
N ILE A 290 -8.49 3.12 7.31
CA ILE A 290 -7.44 3.60 6.40
C ILE A 290 -6.82 2.44 5.61
N TYR A 291 -6.52 1.32 6.26
CA TYR A 291 -6.00 0.12 5.60
C TYR A 291 -6.98 -0.40 4.55
N SER A 292 -8.27 -0.50 4.88
CA SER A 292 -9.34 -0.91 3.94
C SER A 292 -9.43 0.03 2.73
N LEU A 293 -9.29 1.35 2.95
CA LEU A 293 -9.30 2.34 1.87
C LEU A 293 -8.07 2.20 0.97
N ALA A 294 -6.87 2.12 1.54
CA ALA A 294 -5.62 1.94 0.80
C ALA A 294 -5.70 0.70 -0.12
N ASP A 295 -6.25 -0.36 0.44
CA ASP A 295 -6.46 -1.65 -0.19
C ASP A 295 -7.47 -1.69 -1.35
N GLY A 296 -8.42 -0.75 -1.40
CA GLY A 296 -9.42 -0.70 -2.45
C GLY A 296 -8.89 -0.16 -3.78
N GLY A 297 -7.80 0.61 -3.78
CA GLY A 297 -7.24 1.19 -4.99
C GLY A 297 -8.27 1.90 -5.90
N MET A 298 -8.10 1.82 -7.22
CA MET A 298 -9.01 2.45 -8.17
C MET A 298 -10.33 1.67 -8.41
N LEU A 299 -10.24 0.34 -8.50
CA LEU A 299 -11.34 -0.53 -8.96
C LEU A 299 -11.99 -1.35 -7.84
N GLY A 300 -11.37 -1.41 -6.66
CA GLY A 300 -11.82 -2.23 -5.54
C GLY A 300 -11.25 -3.64 -5.61
N VAL A 301 -11.37 -4.36 -4.50
CA VAL A 301 -11.02 -5.79 -4.45
C VAL A 301 -12.16 -6.71 -4.90
N GLY A 302 -13.26 -6.13 -5.36
CA GLY A 302 -14.49 -6.85 -5.72
C GLY A 302 -15.47 -6.96 -4.56
N VAL A 303 -16.76 -6.91 -4.90
CA VAL A 303 -17.86 -6.94 -3.92
C VAL A 303 -17.85 -8.26 -3.14
N GLY A 304 -17.82 -8.14 -1.81
CA GLY A 304 -17.72 -9.24 -0.85
C GLY A 304 -16.34 -9.87 -0.68
N ASN A 305 -15.29 -9.33 -1.32
CA ASN A 305 -13.89 -9.76 -1.10
C ASN A 305 -13.12 -8.87 -0.12
N GLY A 306 -13.72 -7.77 0.35
CA GLY A 306 -13.09 -6.81 1.27
C GLY A 306 -12.92 -7.35 2.69
N LEU A 307 -11.91 -6.87 3.39
CA LEU A 307 -11.58 -7.21 4.78
C LEU A 307 -12.22 -6.27 5.81
N ALA A 308 -13.19 -5.45 5.38
CA ALA A 308 -13.92 -4.51 6.23
C ALA A 308 -14.58 -5.11 7.50
N GLU A 309 -14.70 -6.44 7.62
CA GLU A 309 -15.12 -7.13 8.85
C GLU A 309 -14.15 -6.90 10.02
N ASN A 310 -12.89 -6.55 9.73
CA ASN A 310 -11.90 -6.16 10.73
C ASN A 310 -12.16 -4.77 11.33
N ILE A 311 -13.01 -3.95 10.70
CA ILE A 311 -13.40 -2.65 11.24
C ILE A 311 -14.54 -2.86 12.26
N PRO A 312 -14.35 -2.53 13.55
CA PRO A 312 -15.42 -2.68 14.53
C PRO A 312 -16.64 -1.82 14.18
N VAL A 313 -17.84 -2.43 14.23
CA VAL A 313 -19.13 -1.75 13.99
C VAL A 313 -19.21 -1.10 12.59
N VAL A 314 -18.55 -1.74 11.60
CA VAL A 314 -18.45 -1.28 10.21
C VAL A 314 -19.78 -0.97 9.55
N GLU A 315 -20.86 -1.67 9.90
CA GLU A 315 -22.19 -1.47 9.34
C GLU A 315 -22.81 -0.11 9.70
N SER A 316 -22.24 0.59 10.69
CA SER A 316 -22.70 1.88 11.17
C SER A 316 -21.93 3.05 10.52
N ASP A 317 -21.06 3.75 11.23
CA ASP A 317 -20.36 4.95 10.78
C ASP A 317 -19.20 4.67 9.80
N PHE A 318 -18.63 3.47 9.81
CA PHE A 318 -17.53 3.07 8.92
C PHE A 318 -17.93 2.38 7.60
N ILE A 319 -19.23 2.25 7.32
CA ILE A 319 -19.72 1.46 6.15
C ILE A 319 -19.17 1.98 4.82
N PHE A 320 -18.85 3.27 4.75
CA PHE A 320 -18.26 3.87 3.57
C PHE A 320 -16.85 3.32 3.26
N ALA A 321 -16.05 3.00 4.29
CA ALA A 321 -14.75 2.37 4.09
C ALA A 321 -14.88 0.99 3.46
N ALA A 322 -15.86 0.19 3.89
CA ALA A 322 -16.18 -1.10 3.29
C ALA A 322 -16.61 -0.97 1.82
N ILE A 323 -17.48 0.02 1.53
CA ILE A 323 -17.93 0.28 0.16
C ILE A 323 -16.73 0.65 -0.72
N ALA A 324 -15.87 1.56 -0.26
CA ALA A 324 -14.71 2.01 -1.02
C ALA A 324 -13.62 0.93 -1.16
N GLU A 325 -13.42 0.06 -0.17
CA GLU A 325 -12.53 -1.11 -0.30
C GLU A 325 -12.99 -2.05 -1.43
N GLU A 326 -14.28 -2.41 -1.43
CA GLU A 326 -14.80 -3.42 -2.34
C GLU A 326 -15.08 -2.91 -3.76
N THR A 327 -15.47 -1.64 -3.89
CA THR A 327 -15.85 -1.01 -5.17
C THR A 327 -14.83 0.00 -5.69
N GLY A 328 -13.76 0.21 -4.92
CA GLY A 328 -12.67 1.12 -5.25
C GLY A 328 -13.02 2.59 -5.15
N LEU A 329 -12.05 3.42 -5.53
CA LEU A 329 -12.21 4.87 -5.66
C LEU A 329 -13.42 5.23 -6.54
N LEU A 330 -13.68 4.49 -7.61
CA LEU A 330 -14.81 4.75 -8.51
C LEU A 330 -16.17 4.56 -7.82
N GLY A 331 -16.35 3.46 -7.07
CA GLY A 331 -17.59 3.22 -6.35
C GLY A 331 -17.77 4.15 -5.15
N GLY A 332 -16.70 4.40 -4.38
CA GLY A 332 -16.70 5.40 -3.32
C GLY A 332 -17.05 6.80 -3.83
N ALA A 333 -16.43 7.23 -4.94
CA ALA A 333 -16.75 8.49 -5.59
C ALA A 333 -18.17 8.53 -6.15
N ALA A 334 -18.70 7.43 -6.68
CA ALA A 334 -20.08 7.35 -7.16
C ALA A 334 -21.10 7.61 -6.03
N VAL A 335 -20.87 7.07 -4.83
CA VAL A 335 -21.69 7.37 -3.64
C VAL A 335 -21.64 8.86 -3.29
N LEU A 336 -20.45 9.46 -3.28
CA LEU A 336 -20.28 10.89 -3.03
C LEU A 336 -20.97 11.76 -4.09
N LEU A 337 -20.92 11.35 -5.36
CA LEU A 337 -21.59 12.02 -6.46
C LEU A 337 -23.12 11.93 -6.35
N LEU A 338 -23.68 10.82 -5.84
CA LEU A 338 -25.12 10.71 -5.55
C LEU A 338 -25.55 11.72 -4.48
N PHE A 339 -24.80 11.87 -3.39
CA PHE A 339 -25.06 12.91 -2.39
C PHE A 339 -24.88 14.32 -2.94
N LEU A 340 -23.88 14.55 -3.80
CA LEU A 340 -23.68 15.83 -4.47
C LEU A 340 -24.87 16.16 -5.40
N CYS A 341 -25.36 15.18 -6.16
CA CYS A 341 -26.57 15.32 -6.96
C CYS A 341 -27.78 15.63 -6.08
N LEU A 342 -27.94 14.97 -4.93
CA LEU A 342 -28.99 15.28 -3.97
C LEU A 342 -28.88 16.72 -3.47
N ALA A 343 -27.67 17.20 -3.17
CA ALA A 343 -27.40 18.57 -2.75
C ALA A 343 -27.83 19.58 -3.82
N ILE A 344 -27.35 19.40 -5.06
CA ILE A 344 -27.66 20.27 -6.20
C ILE A 344 -29.17 20.30 -6.45
N ARG A 345 -29.84 19.14 -6.43
CA ARG A 345 -31.29 19.03 -6.62
C ARG A 345 -32.08 19.65 -5.47
N GLY A 346 -31.61 19.51 -4.23
CA GLY A 346 -32.19 20.13 -3.05
C GLY A 346 -32.12 21.67 -3.10
N PHE A 347 -30.96 22.24 -3.40
CA PHE A 347 -30.81 23.69 -3.58
C PHE A 347 -31.56 24.22 -4.81
N ALA A 348 -31.60 23.47 -5.91
CA ALA A 348 -32.42 23.82 -7.07
C ALA A 348 -33.92 23.81 -6.73
N THR A 349 -34.36 22.90 -5.85
CA THR A 349 -35.73 22.86 -5.33
C THR A 349 -36.00 24.09 -4.46
N ALA A 350 -35.08 24.47 -3.58
CA ALA A 350 -35.17 25.68 -2.76
C ALA A 350 -35.27 26.96 -3.62
N ALA A 351 -34.50 27.05 -4.70
CA ALA A 351 -34.50 28.20 -5.60
C ALA A 351 -35.79 28.35 -6.42
N ARG A 352 -36.51 27.25 -6.63
CA ARG A 352 -37.78 27.20 -7.37
C ARG A 352 -39.01 27.22 -6.46
N ALA A 353 -38.82 27.17 -5.15
CA ALA A 353 -39.90 27.12 -4.17
C ALA A 353 -40.82 28.36 -4.27
N LYS A 354 -42.11 28.18 -3.98
CA LYS A 354 -43.12 29.23 -4.10
C LYS A 354 -43.06 30.28 -2.99
N SER A 355 -42.69 29.87 -1.78
CA SER A 355 -42.59 30.73 -0.61
C SER A 355 -41.22 30.63 0.04
N ASP A 356 -40.85 31.67 0.80
CA ASP A 356 -39.60 31.69 1.57
C ASP A 356 -39.56 30.57 2.62
N VAL A 357 -40.71 30.19 3.20
CA VAL A 357 -40.82 29.04 4.10
C VAL A 357 -40.41 27.76 3.38
N SER A 358 -41.02 27.47 2.22
CA SER A 358 -40.70 26.28 1.42
C SER A 358 -39.25 26.29 0.93
N SER A 359 -38.71 27.47 0.58
CA SER A 359 -37.30 27.63 0.21
C SER A 359 -36.35 27.28 1.37
N PHE A 360 -36.60 27.84 2.57
CA PHE A 360 -35.75 27.60 3.73
C PHE A 360 -35.90 26.19 4.31
N VAL A 361 -37.08 25.57 4.24
CA VAL A 361 -37.24 24.13 4.58
C VAL A 361 -36.43 23.27 3.63
N ALA A 362 -36.48 23.54 2.32
CA ALA A 362 -35.69 22.79 1.33
C ALA A 362 -34.18 22.94 1.59
N VAL A 363 -33.70 24.16 1.90
CA VAL A 363 -32.30 24.39 2.31
C VAL A 363 -31.96 23.59 3.57
N GLY A 364 -32.76 23.71 4.63
CA GLY A 364 -32.45 23.09 5.91
C GLY A 364 -32.38 21.57 5.82
N VAL A 365 -33.37 20.93 5.18
CA VAL A 365 -33.37 19.46 4.96
C VAL A 365 -32.16 19.03 4.14
N THR A 366 -31.88 19.74 3.04
CA THR A 366 -30.74 19.41 2.16
C THR A 366 -29.43 19.52 2.91
N VAL A 367 -29.23 20.61 3.66
CA VAL A 367 -28.04 20.85 4.47
C VAL A 367 -27.88 19.77 5.53
N THR A 368 -28.94 19.41 6.27
CA THR A 368 -28.86 18.37 7.31
C THR A 368 -28.38 17.03 6.75
N ILE A 369 -28.96 16.55 5.64
CA ILE A 369 -28.61 15.25 5.05
C ILE A 369 -27.19 15.28 4.48
N VAL A 370 -26.88 16.29 3.65
CA VAL A 370 -25.63 16.34 2.88
C VAL A 370 -24.44 16.65 3.79
N LEU A 371 -24.62 17.52 4.79
CA LEU A 371 -23.56 17.81 5.76
C LEU A 371 -23.27 16.60 6.65
N GLN A 372 -24.30 15.86 7.07
CA GLN A 372 -24.12 14.64 7.84
C GLN A 372 -23.29 13.62 7.03
N ALA A 373 -23.61 13.44 5.74
CA ALA A 373 -22.79 12.61 4.86
C ALA A 373 -21.33 13.11 4.75
N PHE A 374 -21.13 14.43 4.61
CA PHE A 374 -19.78 15.00 4.56
C PHE A 374 -18.98 14.73 5.83
N ILE A 375 -19.59 14.92 7.00
CA ILE A 375 -18.91 14.75 8.29
C ILE A 375 -18.48 13.30 8.51
N ILE A 376 -19.34 12.34 8.15
CA ILE A 376 -19.06 10.91 8.37
C ILE A 376 -17.96 10.44 7.44
N VAL A 377 -18.11 10.70 6.14
CA VAL A 377 -17.10 10.33 5.15
C VAL A 377 -15.77 11.01 5.49
N GLY A 378 -15.79 12.31 5.82
CA GLY A 378 -14.58 13.01 6.22
C GLY A 378 -13.93 12.42 7.49
N GLY A 379 -14.71 11.89 8.43
CA GLY A 379 -14.22 11.19 9.60
C GLY A 379 -13.49 9.88 9.25
N VAL A 380 -14.15 9.00 8.50
CA VAL A 380 -13.62 7.67 8.15
C VAL A 380 -12.42 7.73 7.20
N THR A 381 -12.29 8.81 6.43
CA THR A 381 -11.14 9.06 5.54
C THR A 381 -10.07 9.96 6.17
N ARG A 382 -10.13 10.22 7.49
CA ARG A 382 -9.18 11.08 8.25
C ARG A 382 -9.11 12.55 7.79
N LEU A 383 -10.06 13.04 7.00
CA LEU A 383 -10.11 14.46 6.62
C LEU A 383 -10.47 15.36 7.81
N ILE A 384 -11.36 14.88 8.68
CA ILE A 384 -11.75 15.53 9.94
C ILE A 384 -11.82 14.49 11.08
N PRO A 385 -11.90 14.89 12.35
CA PRO A 385 -12.06 13.96 13.46
C PRO A 385 -13.36 13.14 13.40
N LEU A 386 -13.32 11.90 13.87
CA LEU A 386 -14.47 10.99 13.94
C LEU A 386 -15.58 11.53 14.87
N THR A 387 -16.82 11.53 14.37
CA THR A 387 -17.97 12.07 15.12
C THR A 387 -18.98 11.03 15.61
N GLY A 388 -19.07 9.85 14.97
CA GLY A 388 -20.00 8.77 15.35
C GLY A 388 -21.44 8.96 14.87
N LEU A 389 -21.63 9.46 13.64
CA LEU A 389 -22.95 9.64 13.01
C LEU A 389 -23.21 8.56 11.96
N THR A 390 -24.48 8.33 11.62
CA THR A 390 -24.89 7.34 10.60
C THR A 390 -25.00 7.97 9.21
N LEU A 391 -24.46 7.31 8.18
CA LEU A 391 -24.48 7.82 6.81
C LEU A 391 -25.91 7.75 6.28
N PRO A 392 -26.55 8.88 5.92
CA PRO A 392 -27.97 8.88 5.58
C PRO A 392 -28.28 7.90 4.44
N PHE A 393 -29.35 7.12 4.59
CA PHE A 393 -29.80 6.06 3.67
C PHE A 393 -28.89 4.83 3.55
N ILE A 394 -27.59 4.92 3.88
CA ILE A 394 -26.62 3.83 3.68
C ILE A 394 -26.40 3.03 4.96
N SER A 395 -25.94 3.69 6.03
CA SER A 395 -25.57 3.02 7.28
C SER A 395 -26.74 2.38 8.00
N GLN A 396 -26.44 1.34 8.78
CA GLN A 396 -27.34 0.82 9.79
C GLN A 396 -27.70 1.94 10.77
N GLY A 397 -29.01 2.22 10.91
CA GLY A 397 -29.45 3.38 11.70
C GLY A 397 -30.94 3.68 11.53
N GLY A 398 -31.79 2.97 12.25
CA GLY A 398 -33.26 3.06 12.11
C GLY A 398 -33.80 4.49 12.23
N SER A 399 -33.52 5.19 13.33
CA SER A 399 -34.04 6.55 13.55
C SER A 399 -33.54 7.58 12.55
N SER A 400 -32.27 7.51 12.13
CA SER A 400 -31.73 8.44 11.14
C SER A 400 -32.32 8.20 9.74
N LEU A 401 -32.56 6.93 9.39
CA LEU A 401 -33.25 6.56 8.16
C LEU A 401 -34.68 7.12 8.14
N LEU A 402 -35.44 6.97 9.22
CA LEU A 402 -36.78 7.54 9.35
C LEU A 402 -36.78 9.08 9.22
N ALA A 403 -35.90 9.76 9.94
CA ALA A 403 -35.78 11.21 9.90
C ALA A 403 -35.42 11.72 8.49
N SER A 404 -34.52 11.01 7.81
CA SER A 404 -34.10 11.32 6.44
C SER A 404 -35.27 11.19 5.46
N PHE A 405 -36.08 10.13 5.54
CA PHE A 405 -37.27 9.96 4.70
C PHE A 405 -38.36 11.00 4.98
N ILE A 406 -38.58 11.41 6.22
CA ILE A 406 -39.45 12.55 6.55
C ILE A 406 -38.92 13.82 5.89
N GLY A 407 -37.62 14.06 5.97
CA GLY A 407 -36.94 15.16 5.29
C GLY A 407 -37.18 15.14 3.77
N ILE A 408 -36.99 13.99 3.11
CA ILE A 408 -37.27 13.84 1.67
C ILE A 408 -38.74 14.14 1.35
N GLY A 409 -39.68 13.72 2.19
CA GLY A 409 -41.10 14.06 2.05
C GLY A 409 -41.33 15.58 2.07
N LEU A 410 -40.72 16.29 3.02
CA LEU A 410 -40.77 17.76 3.07
C LEU A 410 -40.11 18.40 1.83
N LEU A 411 -38.96 17.89 1.39
CA LEU A 411 -38.22 18.41 0.23
C LEU A 411 -39.01 18.25 -1.07
N LEU A 412 -39.62 17.08 -1.29
CA LEU A 412 -40.52 16.83 -2.42
C LEU A 412 -41.73 17.76 -2.37
N ARG A 413 -42.29 18.02 -1.17
CA ARG A 413 -43.39 18.98 -1.00
C ARG A 413 -42.98 20.41 -1.38
N CYS A 414 -41.79 20.86 -0.99
CA CYS A 414 -41.26 22.16 -1.39
C CYS A 414 -41.20 22.31 -2.93
N GLY A 415 -40.82 21.24 -3.63
CA GLY A 415 -40.72 21.21 -5.09
C GLY A 415 -42.06 21.18 -5.82
N ASP A 416 -43.09 20.58 -5.23
CA ASP A 416 -44.44 20.51 -5.84
C ASP A 416 -45.11 21.89 -5.94
N GLU A 417 -44.87 22.75 -4.95
CA GLU A 417 -45.39 24.12 -4.93
C GLU A 417 -44.68 25.04 -5.94
N GLY A 418 -43.50 24.65 -6.43
CA GLY A 418 -42.61 25.45 -7.27
C GLY A 418 -43.02 25.57 -8.75
N THR A 419 -43.96 26.46 -9.05
CA THR A 419 -44.24 26.94 -10.43
C THR A 419 -44.14 28.47 -10.58
N GLY A 420 -43.59 29.18 -9.58
CA GLY A 420 -43.76 30.63 -9.41
C GLY A 420 -43.05 31.54 -10.43
N ILE A 421 -41.95 31.12 -11.05
CA ILE A 421 -41.19 32.00 -11.98
C ILE A 421 -42.00 32.32 -13.25
N ASN A 422 -42.75 31.34 -13.77
CA ASN A 422 -43.57 31.52 -14.98
C ASN A 422 -44.93 32.18 -14.70
N SER A 423 -45.41 32.20 -13.45
CA SER A 423 -46.65 32.90 -13.10
C SER A 423 -46.43 34.39 -12.85
N GLU A 424 -45.36 34.78 -12.15
CA GLU A 424 -45.09 36.19 -11.85
C GLU A 424 -44.60 36.99 -13.07
N MET A 425 -43.82 36.39 -13.99
CA MET A 425 -43.47 37.06 -15.26
C MET A 425 -44.68 37.26 -16.18
N LYS A 426 -45.71 36.40 -16.10
CA LYS A 426 -46.98 36.57 -16.82
C LYS A 426 -47.85 37.68 -16.22
N ASP A 427 -47.81 37.86 -14.90
CA ASP A 427 -48.57 38.93 -14.23
C ASP A 427 -47.90 40.30 -14.38
N GLY A 428 -46.56 40.36 -14.45
CA GLY A 428 -45.79 41.61 -14.64
C GLY A 428 -45.86 42.22 -16.04
N THR A 429 -46.19 41.42 -17.08
CA THR A 429 -46.26 41.90 -18.48
C THR A 429 -47.68 42.29 -18.94
N GLY A 430 -48.72 42.05 -18.13
CA GLY A 430 -50.12 42.23 -18.51
C GLY A 430 -50.78 43.58 -18.21
N ARG A 431 -50.12 44.52 -17.51
CA ARG A 431 -50.72 45.82 -17.14
C ARG A 431 -49.75 47.01 -17.30
N MET A 432 -49.25 47.23 -18.51
CA MET A 432 -48.88 48.60 -18.93
C MET A 432 -50.10 49.24 -19.61
N ARG A 433 -50.97 49.90 -18.81
CA ARG A 433 -51.96 50.83 -19.34
C ARG A 433 -51.72 52.20 -18.70
N ALA A 434 -51.48 53.18 -19.55
CA ALA A 434 -51.06 54.54 -19.25
C ALA A 434 -52.01 55.27 -18.29
N ILE A 435 -51.45 55.88 -17.24
CA ILE A 435 -52.02 57.01 -16.46
C ILE A 435 -50.77 57.79 -15.98
N GLY A 436 -50.51 59.03 -16.39
CA GLY A 436 -51.37 60.20 -16.25
C GLY A 436 -51.06 60.86 -14.89
N ALA A 437 -50.56 62.09 -14.91
CA ALA A 437 -50.10 62.82 -13.73
C ALA A 437 -51.17 62.94 -12.63
N HIS A 438 -50.90 62.45 -11.41
CA HIS A 438 -51.23 63.04 -10.10
C HIS A 438 -50.91 62.05 -8.96
N GLY A 439 -50.23 62.54 -7.90
CA GLY A 439 -50.40 62.16 -6.49
C GLY A 439 -50.32 60.69 -6.03
N ALA A 440 -49.26 60.37 -5.27
CA ALA A 440 -49.23 59.45 -4.12
C ALA A 440 -49.81 58.02 -4.27
N THR A 441 -48.93 57.03 -4.46
CA THR A 441 -48.83 55.75 -3.69
C THR A 441 -47.72 54.87 -4.30
N ARG A 442 -46.50 54.91 -3.73
CA ARG A 442 -45.44 53.94 -4.06
C ARG A 442 -45.68 52.65 -3.27
N GLY A 443 -46.36 51.68 -3.87
CA GLY A 443 -46.68 50.38 -3.26
C GLY A 443 -45.78 49.24 -3.73
N ALA A 444 -45.05 48.64 -2.78
CA ALA A 444 -44.76 47.21 -2.54
C ALA A 444 -44.38 46.20 -3.65
N ASN A 445 -44.49 46.47 -4.95
CA ASN A 445 -44.28 45.42 -5.98
C ASN A 445 -42.85 45.33 -6.53
N ASP A 446 -42.08 46.41 -6.57
CA ASP A 446 -40.70 46.40 -7.10
C ASP A 446 -39.66 45.74 -6.15
N SER A 447 -39.96 45.64 -4.85
CA SER A 447 -39.07 45.02 -3.86
C SER A 447 -39.06 43.48 -3.92
N SER A 448 -40.10 42.86 -4.50
CA SER A 448 -40.27 41.40 -4.51
C SER A 448 -39.30 40.68 -5.46
N VAL A 449 -39.03 41.24 -6.64
CA VAL A 449 -38.18 40.64 -7.68
C VAL A 449 -36.71 40.71 -7.31
N LEU A 450 -36.23 41.88 -6.86
CA LEU A 450 -34.85 42.09 -6.39
C LEU A 450 -34.51 41.18 -5.19
N GLY A 451 -35.46 41.00 -4.26
CA GLY A 451 -35.31 40.12 -3.11
C GLY A 451 -35.16 38.63 -3.46
N ARG A 452 -35.87 38.15 -4.50
CA ARG A 452 -35.75 36.75 -4.98
C ARG A 452 -34.46 36.51 -5.77
N VAL A 453 -34.02 37.47 -6.59
CA VAL A 453 -32.72 37.36 -7.30
C VAL A 453 -31.55 37.31 -6.30
N ALA A 454 -31.61 38.13 -5.24
CA ALA A 454 -30.60 38.10 -4.17
C ALA A 454 -30.59 36.76 -3.41
N LEU A 455 -31.76 36.16 -3.14
CA LEU A 455 -31.86 34.83 -2.54
C LEU A 455 -31.27 33.76 -3.45
N GLY A 456 -31.61 33.78 -4.74
CA GLY A 456 -31.08 32.86 -5.74
C GLY A 456 -29.55 32.87 -5.77
N ARG A 457 -28.92 34.05 -5.74
CA ARG A 457 -27.45 34.15 -5.69
C ARG A 457 -26.86 33.50 -4.43
N ARG A 458 -27.48 33.69 -3.26
CA ARG A 458 -27.02 33.08 -1.99
C ARG A 458 -27.16 31.56 -2.02
N LEU A 459 -28.25 31.05 -2.58
CA LEU A 459 -28.47 29.62 -2.80
C LEU A 459 -27.40 29.04 -3.73
N THR A 460 -27.10 29.71 -4.84
CA THR A 460 -26.03 29.28 -5.75
C THR A 460 -24.67 29.29 -5.06
N SER A 461 -24.32 30.32 -4.29
CA SER A 461 -23.06 30.35 -3.53
C SER A 461 -22.97 29.21 -2.50
N THR A 462 -24.08 28.89 -1.83
CA THR A 462 -24.13 27.79 -0.86
C THR A 462 -24.01 26.44 -1.56
N MET A 463 -24.71 26.25 -2.69
CA MET A 463 -24.59 25.05 -3.52
C MET A 463 -23.15 24.84 -4.00
N VAL A 464 -22.46 25.90 -4.46
CA VAL A 464 -21.05 25.83 -4.84
C VAL A 464 -20.16 25.46 -3.65
N ALA A 465 -20.41 26.02 -2.46
CA ALA A 465 -19.66 25.66 -1.26
C ALA A 465 -19.80 24.16 -0.92
N PHE A 466 -21.01 23.61 -0.95
CA PHE A 466 -21.24 22.19 -0.73
C PHE A 466 -20.63 21.32 -1.84
N ALA A 467 -20.64 21.78 -3.10
CA ALA A 467 -19.96 21.09 -4.19
C ALA A 467 -18.44 21.02 -3.97
N LEU A 468 -17.83 22.10 -3.47
CA LEU A 468 -16.41 22.13 -3.12
C LEU A 468 -16.09 21.20 -1.93
N LEU A 469 -16.97 21.09 -0.94
CA LEU A 469 -16.81 20.13 0.16
C LEU A 469 -16.78 18.68 -0.36
N PHE A 470 -17.67 18.32 -1.28
CA PHE A 470 -17.67 16.98 -1.87
C PHE A 470 -16.49 16.74 -2.82
N ALA A 471 -16.07 17.76 -3.57
CA ALA A 471 -14.84 17.69 -4.35
C ALA A 471 -13.61 17.46 -3.45
N LEU A 472 -13.57 18.09 -2.27
CA LEU A 472 -12.52 17.86 -1.28
C LEU A 472 -12.55 16.43 -0.73
N LEU A 473 -13.74 15.84 -0.49
CA LEU A 473 -13.83 14.43 -0.08
C LEU A 473 -13.33 13.49 -1.16
N VAL A 474 -13.69 13.71 -2.43
CA VAL A 474 -13.19 12.89 -3.54
C VAL A 474 -11.67 13.04 -3.65
N ALA A 475 -11.14 14.25 -3.56
CA ALA A 475 -9.70 14.48 -3.56
C ALA A 475 -8.98 13.80 -2.39
N ASN A 476 -9.55 13.86 -1.18
CA ASN A 476 -9.01 13.15 -0.01
C ASN A 476 -9.07 11.63 -0.18
N LEU A 477 -10.16 11.11 -0.77
CA LEU A 477 -10.29 9.69 -1.08
C LEU A 477 -9.23 9.25 -2.10
N THR A 478 -9.02 10.02 -3.17
CA THR A 478 -7.91 9.78 -4.12
C THR A 478 -6.56 9.83 -3.43
N TYR A 479 -6.34 10.78 -2.51
CA TYR A 479 -5.09 10.88 -1.77
C TYR A 479 -4.80 9.61 -0.96
N VAL A 480 -5.79 9.11 -0.20
CA VAL A 480 -5.66 7.90 0.61
C VAL A 480 -5.54 6.63 -0.23
N MET A 481 -6.40 6.47 -1.25
CA MET A 481 -6.52 5.21 -2.00
C MET A 481 -5.53 5.07 -3.18
N VAL A 482 -4.83 6.15 -3.57
CA VAL A 482 -3.93 6.13 -4.73
C VAL A 482 -2.54 6.61 -4.37
N PHE A 483 -2.41 7.74 -3.69
CA PHE A 483 -1.08 8.32 -3.41
C PHE A 483 -0.43 7.77 -2.14
N MET A 484 -1.22 7.43 -1.13
CA MET A 484 -0.76 6.89 0.16
C MET A 484 -0.98 5.38 0.30
N ALA A 485 -1.50 4.73 -0.74
CA ALA A 485 -1.87 3.32 -0.68
C ALA A 485 -0.66 2.43 -0.35
N ASP A 486 0.42 2.54 -1.12
CA ASP A 486 1.65 1.75 -0.94
C ASP A 486 2.26 1.97 0.46
N GLU A 487 2.27 3.22 0.93
CA GLU A 487 2.77 3.56 2.26
C GLU A 487 1.93 2.86 3.35
N TYR A 488 0.60 2.99 3.32
CA TYR A 488 -0.27 2.36 4.32
C TYR A 488 -0.28 0.83 4.23
N GLN A 489 -0.08 0.27 3.04
CA GLN A 489 0.05 -1.17 2.83
C GLN A 489 1.35 -1.74 3.40
N SER A 490 2.42 -0.94 3.41
CA SER A 490 3.73 -1.31 3.95
C SER A 490 3.85 -1.24 5.48
N TYR A 491 2.85 -0.68 6.18
CA TYR A 491 2.95 -0.51 7.63
C TYR A 491 2.99 -1.87 8.36
N PRO A 492 3.94 -2.10 9.28
CA PRO A 492 4.08 -3.37 10.00
C PRO A 492 2.83 -3.80 10.79
N GLY A 493 1.99 -2.84 11.19
CA GLY A 493 0.73 -3.08 11.88
C GLY A 493 -0.47 -3.32 10.97
N ASN A 494 -0.27 -3.41 9.64
CA ASN A 494 -1.32 -3.65 8.67
C ASN A 494 -1.63 -5.16 8.56
N ASN A 495 -2.65 -5.57 9.30
CA ASN A 495 -3.20 -6.93 9.28
C ASN A 495 -3.94 -7.29 7.98
N HIS A 496 -4.32 -6.32 7.14
CA HIS A 496 -5.03 -6.60 5.89
C HIS A 496 -4.12 -7.22 4.84
N THR A 497 -2.94 -6.63 4.62
CA THR A 497 -1.93 -7.15 3.69
C THR A 497 -1.57 -8.58 4.07
N LEU A 498 -1.29 -8.81 5.37
CA LEU A 498 -0.96 -10.14 5.90
C LEU A 498 -2.07 -11.17 5.67
N TYR A 499 -3.33 -10.79 5.87
CA TYR A 499 -4.46 -11.70 5.68
C TYR A 499 -4.72 -12.02 4.20
N ARG A 500 -4.53 -11.04 3.29
CA ARG A 500 -4.61 -11.27 1.84
C ARG A 500 -3.52 -12.21 1.38
N GLU A 501 -2.28 -11.92 1.75
CA GLU A 501 -1.14 -12.80 1.44
C GLU A 501 -1.36 -14.20 1.98
N ALA A 502 -1.87 -14.34 3.20
CA ALA A 502 -2.18 -15.65 3.77
C ALA A 502 -3.27 -16.41 3.00
N LYS A 503 -4.15 -15.76 2.22
CA LYS A 503 -5.19 -16.42 1.42
C LYS A 503 -4.85 -16.55 -0.06
N THR A 504 -3.70 -16.05 -0.47
CA THR A 504 -3.22 -16.17 -1.84
C THR A 504 -2.14 -17.25 -1.88
N GLU A 505 -2.29 -18.20 -2.78
CA GLU A 505 -1.26 -19.21 -3.01
C GLU A 505 -0.01 -18.51 -3.56
N ARG A 506 1.03 -18.39 -2.76
CA ARG A 506 2.32 -17.88 -3.22
C ARG A 506 3.04 -18.95 -4.05
N GLY A 507 3.54 -18.56 -5.22
CA GLY A 507 4.17 -19.48 -6.18
C GLY A 507 5.37 -20.24 -5.61
N SER A 508 5.70 -21.37 -6.21
CA SER A 508 6.80 -22.24 -5.78
C SER A 508 8.16 -21.75 -6.25
N ILE A 509 9.22 -22.15 -5.55
CA ILE A 509 10.61 -21.96 -5.98
C ILE A 509 11.21 -23.35 -6.19
N SER A 510 11.72 -23.63 -7.38
CA SER A 510 12.31 -24.94 -7.73
C SER A 510 13.69 -24.81 -8.37
N THR A 511 14.51 -25.85 -8.21
CA THR A 511 15.75 -26.04 -8.95
C THR A 511 15.49 -26.35 -10.43
N TYR A 512 16.52 -26.25 -11.27
CA TYR A 512 16.48 -26.55 -12.69
C TYR A 512 16.06 -28.00 -12.97
N ASP A 513 16.47 -28.93 -12.10
CA ASP A 513 16.12 -30.36 -12.18
C ASP A 513 14.78 -30.72 -11.51
N GLY A 514 13.98 -29.71 -11.13
CA GLY A 514 12.59 -29.88 -10.71
C GLY A 514 12.38 -30.21 -9.23
N VAL A 515 13.41 -30.08 -8.39
CA VAL A 515 13.26 -30.19 -6.93
C VAL A 515 12.68 -28.89 -6.38
N VAL A 516 11.52 -28.97 -5.72
CA VAL A 516 10.83 -27.86 -5.07
C VAL A 516 11.53 -27.52 -3.75
N LEU A 517 12.04 -26.29 -3.65
CA LEU A 517 12.73 -25.75 -2.48
C LEU A 517 11.78 -25.00 -1.54
N ALA A 518 10.76 -24.32 -2.08
CA ALA A 518 9.74 -23.64 -1.31
C ALA A 518 8.36 -23.75 -1.99
N GLU A 519 7.31 -24.00 -1.21
CA GLU A 519 5.93 -24.11 -1.70
C GLU A 519 4.91 -23.61 -0.66
N SER A 520 3.70 -23.31 -1.12
CA SER A 520 2.60 -22.83 -0.28
C SER A 520 1.54 -23.91 -0.11
N VAL A 521 1.36 -24.41 1.10
CA VAL A 521 0.41 -25.51 1.37
C VAL A 521 -0.87 -24.95 1.98
N GLN A 522 -2.01 -25.23 1.34
CA GLN A 522 -3.31 -24.80 1.81
C GLN A 522 -3.70 -25.50 3.13
N GLN A 523 -4.21 -24.73 4.09
CA GLN A 523 -4.72 -25.16 5.38
C GLN A 523 -6.24 -25.37 5.34
N GLU A 524 -6.81 -26.00 6.37
CA GLU A 524 -8.26 -26.26 6.46
C GLU A 524 -9.12 -24.98 6.47
N ASP A 525 -8.56 -23.87 6.96
CA ASP A 525 -9.23 -22.56 7.02
C ASP A 525 -9.13 -21.76 5.70
N GLY A 526 -8.53 -22.36 4.67
CA GLY A 526 -8.33 -21.76 3.35
C GLY A 526 -7.14 -20.81 3.25
N THR A 527 -6.35 -20.65 4.32
CA THR A 527 -5.06 -19.94 4.26
C THR A 527 -3.96 -20.83 3.69
N TYR A 528 -2.82 -20.26 3.32
CA TYR A 528 -1.63 -20.93 2.82
C TYR A 528 -0.48 -20.70 3.79
N VAL A 529 0.25 -21.76 4.10
CA VAL A 529 1.47 -21.72 4.90
C VAL A 529 2.66 -21.98 3.99
N ARG A 530 3.68 -21.12 4.09
CA ARG A 530 4.93 -21.31 3.36
C ARG A 530 5.72 -22.45 3.99
N THR A 531 6.12 -23.42 3.18
CA THR A 531 6.87 -24.61 3.60
C THR A 531 8.10 -24.80 2.73
N TYR A 532 9.12 -25.45 3.29
CA TYR A 532 10.43 -25.68 2.64
C TYR A 532 10.75 -27.17 2.67
N PRO A 533 10.30 -27.95 1.66
CA PRO A 533 10.36 -29.40 1.71
C PRO A 533 11.77 -29.99 1.81
N GLN A 534 12.79 -29.25 1.33
CA GLN A 534 14.20 -29.68 1.34
C GLN A 534 14.99 -29.17 2.56
N GLY A 535 14.33 -28.63 3.58
CA GLY A 535 14.96 -28.28 4.85
C GLY A 535 15.96 -27.12 4.74
N SER A 536 17.25 -27.43 4.69
CA SER A 536 18.34 -26.43 4.63
C SER A 536 18.96 -26.25 3.24
N LEU A 537 18.56 -27.06 2.25
CA LEU A 537 19.13 -27.02 0.91
C LEU A 537 18.92 -25.64 0.27
N ALA A 538 20.02 -24.99 -0.12
CA ALA A 538 20.06 -23.67 -0.74
C ALA A 538 19.41 -22.54 0.08
N SER A 539 19.39 -22.63 1.42
CA SER A 539 18.65 -21.69 2.29
C SER A 539 18.99 -20.22 2.05
N HIS A 540 20.26 -19.88 1.78
CA HIS A 540 20.65 -18.49 1.50
C HIS A 540 20.26 -18.00 0.10
N VAL A 541 20.07 -18.91 -0.86
CA VAL A 541 19.58 -18.56 -2.20
C VAL A 541 18.07 -18.40 -2.16
N VAL A 542 17.35 -19.42 -1.66
CA VAL A 542 15.89 -19.36 -1.49
C VAL A 542 15.51 -18.16 -0.62
N GLY A 543 16.25 -17.96 0.47
CA GLY A 543 15.91 -16.99 1.50
C GLY A 543 14.67 -17.43 2.27
N TYR A 544 14.06 -16.53 3.02
CA TYR A 544 12.92 -16.84 3.87
C TYR A 544 11.74 -15.89 3.64
N TYR A 545 10.55 -16.37 4.00
CA TYR A 545 9.32 -15.61 4.13
C TYR A 545 8.88 -15.62 5.61
N SER A 546 8.98 -14.49 6.30
CA SER A 546 8.43 -14.31 7.66
C SER A 546 7.53 -13.08 7.70
N GLN A 547 6.32 -13.27 8.22
CA GLN A 547 5.38 -12.16 8.44
C GLN A 547 5.90 -11.15 9.47
N GLN A 548 6.76 -11.60 10.40
CA GLN A 548 7.31 -10.76 11.46
C GLN A 548 8.62 -10.08 11.06
N TYR A 549 9.51 -10.81 10.37
CA TYR A 549 10.89 -10.37 10.12
C TYR A 549 11.18 -10.01 8.65
N GLY A 550 10.18 -10.14 7.76
CA GLY A 550 10.30 -9.79 6.35
C GLY A 550 10.81 -10.94 5.48
N LEU A 551 11.39 -10.57 4.33
CA LEU A 551 11.80 -11.48 3.27
C LEU A 551 13.31 -11.42 3.04
N SER A 552 13.92 -12.49 2.55
CA SER A 552 15.30 -12.50 2.04
C SER A 552 15.46 -13.38 0.80
N GLY A 553 16.62 -13.32 0.12
CA GLY A 553 16.93 -14.19 -1.02
C GLY A 553 15.95 -14.06 -2.18
N ILE A 554 15.68 -15.16 -2.88
CA ILE A 554 14.69 -15.23 -3.98
C ILE A 554 13.27 -14.90 -3.48
N GLU A 555 12.92 -15.26 -2.24
CA GLU A 555 11.64 -14.85 -1.64
C GLU A 555 11.46 -13.32 -1.63
N GLN A 556 12.55 -12.58 -1.45
CA GLN A 556 12.53 -11.11 -1.48
C GLN A 556 12.58 -10.56 -2.91
N SER A 557 13.56 -10.99 -3.72
CA SER A 557 13.78 -10.40 -5.05
C SER A 557 12.69 -10.75 -6.05
N MET A 558 12.01 -11.89 -5.88
CA MET A 558 10.90 -12.34 -6.72
C MET A 558 9.55 -12.23 -6.01
N ASN A 559 9.41 -11.38 -4.99
CA ASN A 559 8.20 -11.31 -4.17
C ASN A 559 6.92 -11.05 -4.98
N ASP A 560 6.95 -10.08 -5.89
CA ASP A 560 5.76 -9.68 -6.66
C ASP A 560 5.42 -10.71 -7.74
N THR A 561 6.44 -11.36 -8.30
CA THR A 561 6.32 -12.53 -9.17
C THR A 561 5.66 -13.69 -8.46
N LEU A 562 6.15 -14.05 -7.26
CA LEU A 562 5.61 -15.11 -6.41
C LEU A 562 4.20 -14.79 -5.88
N LYS A 563 3.76 -13.53 -5.95
CA LYS A 563 2.37 -13.09 -5.68
C LYS A 563 1.47 -13.05 -6.92
N GLY A 564 2.03 -13.28 -8.12
CA GLY A 564 1.29 -13.18 -9.39
C GLY A 564 0.94 -11.75 -9.80
N GLN A 565 1.71 -10.77 -9.32
CA GLN A 565 1.49 -9.34 -9.57
C GLN A 565 2.36 -8.79 -10.72
N GLU A 566 3.39 -9.55 -11.12
CA GLU A 566 4.23 -9.28 -12.28
C GLU A 566 4.43 -10.53 -13.16
N ASN A 567 5.22 -10.41 -14.23
CA ASN A 567 5.53 -11.51 -15.16
C ASN A 567 4.28 -12.27 -15.66
N PHE A 568 3.27 -11.53 -16.11
CA PHE A 568 2.03 -12.11 -16.65
C PHE A 568 2.32 -12.92 -17.93
N ALA A 569 1.99 -14.23 -17.92
CA ALA A 569 2.16 -15.09 -19.09
C ALA A 569 1.06 -14.85 -20.14
N SER A 570 -0.14 -14.42 -19.71
CA SER A 570 -1.29 -14.24 -20.59
C SER A 570 -2.03 -12.91 -20.35
N TRP A 571 -2.77 -12.44 -21.36
CA TRP A 571 -3.66 -11.28 -21.19
C TRP A 571 -4.77 -11.55 -20.16
N SER A 572 -5.20 -12.80 -19.98
CA SER A 572 -6.15 -13.14 -18.92
C SER A 572 -5.59 -12.89 -17.52
N ASP A 573 -4.29 -13.09 -17.31
CA ASP A 573 -3.65 -12.87 -16.00
C ASP A 573 -3.66 -11.36 -15.67
N VAL A 574 -3.37 -10.51 -16.67
CA VAL A 574 -3.49 -9.05 -16.55
C VAL A 574 -4.92 -8.63 -16.20
N VAL A 575 -5.92 -9.19 -16.88
CA VAL A 575 -7.33 -8.87 -16.63
C VAL A 575 -7.77 -9.33 -15.25
N ASN A 576 -7.35 -10.51 -14.81
CA ASN A 576 -7.68 -11.06 -13.50
C ASN A 576 -7.07 -10.22 -12.37
N TYR A 577 -5.79 -9.85 -12.50
CA TYR A 577 -5.12 -8.94 -11.57
C TYR A 577 -5.85 -7.59 -11.49
N LEU A 578 -6.14 -6.96 -12.63
CA LEU A 578 -6.88 -5.69 -12.67
C LEU A 578 -8.32 -5.81 -12.16
N ALA A 579 -8.92 -6.99 -12.25
CA ALA A 579 -10.25 -7.28 -11.71
C ALA A 579 -10.24 -7.62 -10.21
N GLY A 580 -9.08 -7.65 -9.55
CA GLY A 580 -8.95 -8.05 -8.15
C GLY A 580 -9.29 -9.52 -7.90
N ILE A 581 -9.24 -10.34 -8.93
CA ILE A 581 -9.49 -11.78 -8.82
C ILE A 581 -8.24 -12.40 -8.20
N ASN A 582 -8.39 -13.02 -7.03
CA ASN A 582 -7.28 -13.70 -6.39
C ASN A 582 -6.84 -14.89 -7.26
N THR A 583 -5.63 -14.83 -7.78
CA THR A 583 -5.01 -15.86 -8.62
C THR A 583 -3.77 -16.39 -7.93
N PRO A 584 -3.44 -17.68 -8.08
CA PRO A 584 -2.17 -18.20 -7.56
C PRO A 584 -0.99 -17.46 -8.17
N GLY A 585 0.05 -17.29 -7.36
CA GLY A 585 1.29 -16.65 -7.78
C GLY A 585 2.07 -17.46 -8.81
N ASN A 586 3.07 -16.82 -9.43
CA ASN A 586 3.89 -17.47 -10.44
C ASN A 586 5.01 -18.30 -9.79
N ASP A 587 5.29 -19.46 -10.37
CA ASP A 587 6.41 -20.33 -10.00
C ASP A 587 7.73 -19.80 -10.57
N VAL A 588 8.80 -19.89 -9.79
CA VAL A 588 10.15 -19.48 -10.14
C VAL A 588 11.06 -20.70 -10.24
N ALA A 589 11.61 -20.95 -11.43
CA ALA A 589 12.63 -21.96 -11.67
C ALA A 589 14.01 -21.32 -11.60
N LEU A 590 14.90 -21.88 -10.79
CA LEU A 590 16.28 -21.44 -10.62
C LEU A 590 17.23 -22.20 -11.55
N THR A 591 18.40 -21.63 -11.79
CA THR A 591 19.54 -22.27 -12.46
C THR A 591 20.24 -23.33 -11.60
N LEU A 592 19.95 -23.34 -10.29
CA LEU A 592 20.52 -24.30 -9.35
C LEU A 592 20.21 -25.74 -9.77
N ASN A 593 21.21 -26.61 -9.68
CA ASN A 593 21.01 -28.05 -9.76
C ASN A 593 21.08 -28.66 -8.36
N SER A 594 20.05 -29.42 -7.97
CA SER A 594 19.93 -29.94 -6.61
C SER A 594 21.12 -30.81 -6.17
N LYS A 595 21.70 -31.60 -7.08
CA LYS A 595 22.84 -32.50 -6.79
C LYS A 595 24.16 -31.74 -6.66
N ILE A 596 24.36 -30.72 -7.50
CA ILE A 596 25.55 -29.86 -7.42
C ILE A 596 25.48 -29.03 -6.12
N GLN A 597 24.31 -28.49 -5.82
CA GLN A 597 24.06 -27.75 -4.58
C GLN A 597 24.31 -28.60 -3.34
N GLN A 598 23.79 -29.83 -3.31
CA GLN A 598 24.03 -30.75 -2.20
C GLN A 598 25.52 -31.05 -2.03
N ALA A 599 26.24 -31.33 -3.12
CA ALA A 599 27.68 -31.55 -3.05
C ALA A 599 28.43 -30.31 -2.52
N ALA A 600 28.02 -29.11 -2.92
CA ALA A 600 28.60 -27.84 -2.43
C ALA A 600 28.37 -27.62 -0.93
N GLU A 601 27.23 -28.05 -0.39
CA GLU A 601 26.92 -27.98 1.06
C GLU A 601 27.66 -29.05 1.87
N GLU A 602 27.70 -30.28 1.38
CA GLU A 602 28.40 -31.41 2.03
C GLU A 602 29.91 -31.13 2.18
N VAL A 603 30.52 -30.47 1.19
CA VAL A 603 31.91 -30.04 1.29
C VAL A 603 32.10 -28.82 2.20
N LEU A 604 31.10 -28.31 2.90
CA LEU A 604 31.29 -27.29 3.94
C LEU A 604 30.98 -27.81 5.35
N GLU A 605 30.52 -29.06 5.49
CA GLU A 605 30.19 -29.64 6.78
C GLU A 605 31.38 -29.56 7.76
N GLY A 606 31.12 -28.99 8.94
CA GLY A 606 32.10 -28.81 10.02
C GLY A 606 32.99 -27.57 9.90
N TYR A 607 32.86 -26.78 8.83
CA TYR A 607 33.71 -25.61 8.57
C TYR A 607 32.88 -24.37 8.24
N LYS A 608 33.45 -23.18 8.47
CA LYS A 608 32.87 -21.93 7.99
C LYS A 608 33.44 -21.62 6.62
N GLY A 609 32.60 -21.17 5.69
CA GLY A 609 33.06 -20.91 4.33
C GLY A 609 31.91 -20.84 3.33
N ALA A 610 32.27 -20.85 2.05
CA ALA A 610 31.33 -20.82 0.95
C ALA A 610 31.88 -21.49 -0.31
N VAL A 611 30.95 -21.94 -1.16
CA VAL A 611 31.22 -22.53 -2.47
C VAL A 611 30.30 -21.88 -3.49
N VAL A 612 30.85 -21.52 -4.65
CA VAL A 612 30.09 -21.05 -5.81
C VAL A 612 30.44 -21.92 -7.01
N VAL A 613 29.44 -22.38 -7.74
CA VAL A 613 29.58 -23.12 -8.99
C VAL A 613 28.81 -22.41 -10.09
N MET A 614 29.44 -22.20 -11.25
CA MET A 614 28.85 -21.46 -12.37
C MET A 614 29.07 -22.16 -13.70
N ASP A 615 28.17 -21.95 -14.65
CA ASP A 615 28.44 -22.17 -16.07
C ASP A 615 29.16 -20.94 -16.65
N PRO A 616 30.42 -21.09 -17.12
CA PRO A 616 31.20 -19.97 -17.62
C PRO A 616 30.62 -19.34 -18.89
N ASN A 617 29.88 -20.11 -19.70
CA ASN A 617 29.39 -19.68 -21.01
C ASN A 617 28.13 -18.83 -20.92
N THR A 618 27.40 -18.92 -19.81
CA THR A 618 26.11 -18.25 -19.63
C THR A 618 26.06 -17.32 -18.42
N GLY A 619 26.88 -17.56 -17.40
CA GLY A 619 26.78 -16.91 -16.09
C GLY A 619 25.76 -17.58 -15.16
N ALA A 620 25.11 -18.68 -15.57
CA ALA A 620 24.15 -19.38 -14.71
C ALA A 620 24.84 -19.92 -13.44
N VAL A 621 24.31 -19.59 -12.27
CA VAL A 621 24.83 -20.12 -11.00
C VAL A 621 24.20 -21.49 -10.75
N LEU A 622 25.02 -22.54 -10.78
CA LEU A 622 24.60 -23.94 -10.66
C LEU A 622 24.53 -24.42 -9.20
N ALA A 623 25.35 -23.83 -8.34
CA ALA A 623 25.29 -24.00 -6.88
C ALA A 623 25.86 -22.77 -6.16
N LEU A 624 25.27 -22.43 -5.02
CA LEU A 624 25.81 -21.46 -4.08
C LEU A 624 25.54 -21.93 -2.65
N ALA A 625 26.59 -22.30 -1.94
CA ALA A 625 26.51 -22.80 -0.58
C ALA A 625 27.28 -21.88 0.38
N SER A 626 26.73 -21.69 1.58
CA SER A 626 27.34 -20.93 2.67
C SER A 626 27.21 -21.72 3.97
N SER A 627 28.28 -21.77 4.76
CA SER A 627 28.34 -22.48 6.03
C SER A 627 28.89 -21.61 7.16
N PRO A 628 28.31 -21.65 8.37
CA PRO A 628 27.16 -22.46 8.78
C PRO A 628 25.88 -22.05 8.05
N THR A 629 25.03 -23.03 7.76
CA THR A 629 23.70 -22.80 7.17
C THR A 629 22.60 -22.85 8.22
N TYR A 630 21.37 -22.55 7.83
CA TYR A 630 20.18 -22.63 8.67
C TYR A 630 19.09 -23.44 7.97
N SER A 631 18.05 -23.85 8.70
CA SER A 631 16.82 -24.34 8.07
C SER A 631 15.80 -23.23 8.04
N ASN A 632 15.14 -23.06 6.89
CA ASN A 632 14.02 -22.15 6.74
C ASN A 632 12.86 -22.42 7.70
N ALA A 633 12.72 -23.67 8.19
CA ALA A 633 11.70 -24.03 9.16
C ALA A 633 11.91 -23.38 10.55
N ASP A 634 13.17 -23.06 10.91
CA ASP A 634 13.53 -22.54 12.23
C ASP A 634 13.88 -21.04 12.19
N VAL A 635 13.71 -20.39 11.04
CA VAL A 635 14.26 -19.05 10.77
C VAL A 635 13.73 -17.96 11.71
N GLU A 636 12.46 -18.03 12.11
CA GLU A 636 11.88 -17.04 13.04
C GLU A 636 12.54 -17.12 14.42
N SER A 637 12.85 -18.33 14.89
CA SER A 637 13.55 -18.51 16.17
C SER A 637 14.99 -17.99 16.12
N LEU A 638 15.66 -18.16 14.98
CA LEU A 638 17.01 -17.64 14.74
C LEU A 638 17.01 -16.11 14.67
N LEU A 639 16.06 -15.51 13.95
CA LEU A 639 15.92 -14.06 13.84
C LEU A 639 15.55 -13.41 15.18
N ALA A 640 14.68 -14.07 15.97
CA ALA A 640 14.40 -13.66 17.34
C ALA A 640 15.66 -13.66 18.20
N ALA A 641 16.44 -14.75 18.18
CA ALA A 641 17.68 -14.86 18.94
C ALA A 641 18.76 -13.85 18.49
N ALA A 642 18.86 -13.58 17.19
CA ALA A 642 19.74 -12.55 16.63
C ALA A 642 19.35 -11.15 17.11
N SER A 643 18.05 -10.83 17.10
CA SER A 643 17.55 -9.53 17.57
C SER A 643 17.77 -9.30 19.07
N SER A 644 17.78 -10.36 19.89
CA SER A 644 18.03 -10.28 21.33
C SER A 644 19.52 -10.36 21.71
N GLY A 645 20.43 -10.47 20.74
CA GLY A 645 21.87 -10.59 20.98
C GLY A 645 22.28 -11.92 21.63
N SER A 646 21.42 -12.96 21.53
CA SER A 646 21.65 -14.29 22.07
C SER A 646 21.92 -15.33 20.97
N ASP A 647 22.29 -14.88 19.77
CA ASP A 647 22.59 -15.76 18.64
C ASP A 647 23.85 -16.58 18.91
N SER A 648 23.67 -17.91 18.85
CA SER A 648 24.73 -18.91 19.00
C SER A 648 24.99 -19.69 17.70
N SER A 649 24.34 -19.30 16.60
CA SER A 649 24.43 -19.97 15.29
C SER A 649 25.76 -19.77 14.56
N GLY A 650 26.65 -18.92 15.10
CA GLY A 650 27.94 -18.62 14.47
C GLY A 650 27.81 -17.79 13.18
N GLY A 651 26.74 -17.01 13.05
CA GLY A 651 26.44 -16.22 11.85
C GLY A 651 25.87 -17.09 10.72
N ALA A 652 24.93 -17.99 11.04
CA ALA A 652 24.31 -18.87 10.05
C ALA A 652 23.47 -18.13 9.00
N LEU A 653 22.92 -16.96 9.36
CA LEU A 653 22.15 -16.10 8.44
C LEU A 653 23.05 -15.37 7.41
N ILE A 654 24.38 -15.33 7.63
CA ILE A 654 25.31 -14.66 6.71
C ILE A 654 25.52 -15.55 5.49
N ASN A 655 25.19 -15.03 4.31
CA ASN A 655 25.59 -15.63 3.05
C ASN A 655 27.06 -15.29 2.76
N ARG A 656 27.98 -16.18 3.10
CA ARG A 656 29.42 -15.96 2.93
C ARG A 656 29.87 -15.91 1.46
N ALA A 657 29.06 -16.44 0.54
CA ALA A 657 29.42 -16.42 -0.87
C ALA A 657 29.31 -15.01 -1.48
N THR A 658 28.38 -14.18 -0.99
CA THR A 658 28.03 -12.87 -1.56
C THR A 658 28.08 -11.71 -0.57
N ASN A 659 27.93 -11.95 0.74
CA ASN A 659 27.86 -10.93 1.80
C ASN A 659 29.08 -10.95 2.75
N ALA A 660 30.18 -11.57 2.33
CA ALA A 660 31.43 -11.55 3.07
C ALA A 660 32.59 -11.23 2.13
N LEU A 661 33.48 -10.35 2.60
CA LEU A 661 34.70 -9.97 1.92
C LEU A 661 35.89 -10.66 2.56
N TYR A 662 36.70 -11.29 1.74
CA TYR A 662 37.88 -12.03 2.15
C TYR A 662 39.10 -11.52 1.40
N ALA A 663 40.29 -11.67 2.00
CA ALA A 663 41.51 -11.64 1.20
C ALA A 663 41.52 -12.89 0.30
N PRO A 664 41.56 -12.76 -1.04
CA PRO A 664 41.53 -13.91 -1.96
C PRO A 664 42.85 -14.70 -1.96
N GLY A 665 43.92 -14.13 -1.40
CA GLY A 665 45.26 -14.70 -1.41
C GLY A 665 45.72 -15.03 -2.84
N SER A 666 46.52 -16.08 -2.99
CA SER A 666 47.13 -16.41 -4.28
C SER A 666 46.16 -16.74 -5.43
N THR A 667 44.84 -16.83 -5.21
CA THR A 667 43.87 -16.91 -6.32
C THR A 667 43.81 -15.60 -7.12
N PHE A 668 44.07 -14.45 -6.50
CA PHE A 668 44.10 -13.15 -7.18
C PHE A 668 45.30 -12.99 -8.13
N LYS A 669 46.33 -13.84 -8.02
CA LYS A 669 47.42 -13.89 -8.98
C LYS A 669 46.93 -14.15 -10.41
N LEU A 670 45.73 -14.70 -10.59
CA LEU A 670 45.07 -14.81 -11.91
C LEU A 670 44.77 -13.43 -12.53
N VAL A 671 44.37 -12.45 -11.72
CA VAL A 671 44.16 -11.06 -12.15
C VAL A 671 45.50 -10.41 -12.52
N THR A 672 46.53 -10.60 -11.69
CA THR A 672 47.89 -10.12 -11.99
C THR A 672 48.47 -10.77 -13.25
N LEU A 673 48.26 -12.07 -13.43
CA LEU A 673 48.70 -12.81 -14.61
C LEU A 673 48.00 -12.31 -15.87
N THR A 674 46.70 -12.01 -15.78
CA THR A 674 45.94 -11.36 -16.84
C THR A 674 46.57 -10.02 -17.23
N ALA A 675 46.89 -9.16 -16.26
CA ALA A 675 47.54 -7.88 -16.53
C ALA A 675 48.90 -8.04 -17.23
N LEU A 676 49.72 -9.00 -16.77
CA LEU A 676 51.04 -9.27 -17.31
C LEU A 676 51.01 -9.75 -18.76
N LEU A 677 50.13 -10.70 -19.08
CA LEU A 677 50.06 -11.31 -20.42
C LEU A 677 49.32 -10.42 -21.42
N GLU A 678 48.17 -9.86 -21.03
CA GLU A 678 47.33 -9.06 -21.93
C GLU A 678 48.03 -7.77 -22.37
N LYS A 679 48.84 -7.16 -21.48
CA LYS A 679 49.66 -5.99 -21.82
C LYS A 679 51.03 -6.36 -22.41
N GLY A 680 51.33 -7.65 -22.60
CA GLY A 680 52.60 -8.13 -23.14
C GLY A 680 53.82 -7.79 -22.28
N LEU A 681 53.61 -7.61 -20.97
CA LEU A 681 54.67 -7.28 -20.00
C LEU A 681 55.50 -8.52 -19.61
N ALA A 682 54.92 -9.71 -19.74
CA ALA A 682 55.59 -10.98 -19.60
C ALA A 682 54.97 -12.04 -20.53
N THR A 683 55.66 -13.18 -20.63
CA THR A 683 55.17 -14.40 -21.28
C THR A 683 55.33 -15.55 -20.29
N GLU A 684 54.72 -16.70 -20.58
CA GLU A 684 54.90 -17.94 -19.79
C GLU A 684 56.37 -18.30 -19.53
N ASN A 685 57.26 -17.95 -20.46
CA ASN A 685 58.69 -18.27 -20.42
C ASN A 685 59.57 -17.15 -19.84
N THR A 686 58.97 -16.02 -19.41
CA THR A 686 59.71 -14.93 -18.77
C THR A 686 60.38 -15.47 -17.51
N GLN A 687 61.70 -15.28 -17.41
CA GLN A 687 62.50 -15.70 -16.26
C GLN A 687 62.38 -14.65 -15.15
N VAL A 688 62.11 -15.10 -13.93
CA VAL A 688 61.95 -14.27 -12.74
C VAL A 688 62.69 -14.90 -11.56
N GLU A 689 63.40 -14.06 -10.80
CA GLU A 689 64.02 -14.48 -9.54
C GLU A 689 62.94 -14.70 -8.48
N SER A 690 62.95 -15.87 -7.85
CA SER A 690 62.03 -16.24 -6.77
C SER A 690 62.83 -16.65 -5.53
N PRO A 691 63.50 -15.69 -4.86
CA PRO A 691 64.14 -15.97 -3.57
C PRO A 691 63.09 -16.24 -2.48
N ALA A 692 63.52 -16.79 -1.36
CA ALA A 692 62.66 -16.99 -0.18
C ALA A 692 62.10 -15.66 0.35
N PHE A 693 62.94 -14.62 0.35
CA PHE A 693 62.62 -13.27 0.78
C PHE A 693 63.08 -12.27 -0.27
N ALA A 694 62.25 -11.27 -0.55
CA ALA A 694 62.55 -10.14 -1.41
C ALA A 694 62.23 -8.82 -0.68
N THR A 695 63.03 -7.79 -0.89
CA THR A 695 62.74 -6.44 -0.39
C THR A 695 62.20 -5.59 -1.53
N ILE A 696 60.94 -5.16 -1.42
CA ILE A 696 60.23 -4.36 -2.43
C ILE A 696 59.59 -3.17 -1.72
N GLY A 697 59.74 -1.95 -2.24
CA GLY A 697 59.13 -0.75 -1.64
C GLY A 697 59.52 -0.48 -0.18
N ASN A 698 60.73 -0.88 0.24
CA ASN A 698 61.23 -0.84 1.63
C ASN A 698 60.55 -1.80 2.62
N GLY A 699 59.71 -2.72 2.15
CA GLY A 699 59.14 -3.80 2.96
C GLY A 699 59.58 -5.18 2.50
N GLU A 700 59.39 -6.17 3.36
CA GLU A 700 59.70 -7.58 3.05
C GLU A 700 58.49 -8.27 2.41
N LEU A 701 58.77 -9.15 1.45
CA LEU A 701 57.84 -10.06 0.83
C LEU A 701 58.46 -11.46 0.89
N SER A 702 57.72 -12.44 1.40
CA SER A 702 58.20 -13.82 1.56
C SER A 702 57.37 -14.80 0.74
N ASN A 703 58.04 -15.85 0.24
CA ASN A 703 57.36 -17.04 -0.25
C ASN A 703 56.86 -17.87 0.93
N ALA A 704 55.82 -18.67 0.67
CA ALA A 704 55.33 -19.68 1.60
C ALA A 704 56.46 -20.65 2.00
N ASN A 705 56.44 -21.11 3.26
CA ASN A 705 57.49 -21.95 3.87
C ASN A 705 58.94 -21.43 3.78
N ASP A 706 59.16 -20.14 3.55
CA ASP A 706 60.48 -19.53 3.34
C ASP A 706 61.29 -20.22 2.22
N ILE A 707 60.60 -20.72 1.19
CA ILE A 707 61.23 -21.46 0.08
C ILE A 707 61.73 -20.49 -1.01
N GLY A 708 62.99 -20.62 -1.38
CA GLY A 708 63.55 -20.00 -2.59
C GLY A 708 63.53 -20.99 -3.75
N TYR A 709 62.91 -20.60 -4.86
CA TYR A 709 62.83 -21.40 -6.09
C TYR A 709 63.92 -21.06 -7.12
N GLY A 710 64.74 -20.02 -6.84
CA GLY A 710 65.76 -19.54 -7.76
C GLY A 710 65.17 -18.81 -8.98
N THR A 711 65.89 -18.76 -10.09
CA THR A 711 65.37 -18.23 -11.35
C THR A 711 64.44 -19.25 -12.00
N ILE A 712 63.16 -18.93 -12.11
CA ILE A 712 62.13 -19.81 -12.70
C ILE A 712 61.32 -19.05 -13.76
N THR A 713 60.63 -19.79 -14.62
CA THR A 713 59.69 -19.19 -15.58
C THR A 713 58.43 -18.69 -14.86
N LEU A 714 57.72 -17.72 -15.46
CA LEU A 714 56.41 -17.27 -14.97
C LEU A 714 55.41 -18.42 -14.87
N LYS A 715 55.43 -19.36 -15.82
CA LYS A 715 54.66 -20.61 -15.75
C LYS A 715 54.98 -21.37 -14.46
N ARG A 716 56.26 -21.66 -14.20
CA ARG A 716 56.66 -22.37 -12.97
C ARG A 716 56.35 -21.58 -11.71
N ALA A 717 56.50 -20.26 -11.73
CA ALA A 717 56.14 -19.37 -10.62
C ALA A 717 54.64 -19.43 -10.29
N THR A 718 53.79 -19.60 -11.32
CA THR A 718 52.35 -19.80 -11.17
C THR A 718 52.05 -21.16 -10.53
N GLU A 719 52.69 -22.23 -11.03
CA GLU A 719 52.54 -23.61 -10.52
C GLU A 719 52.89 -23.74 -9.04
N VAL A 720 54.03 -23.17 -8.62
CA VAL A 720 54.48 -23.18 -7.20
C VAL A 720 53.93 -22.02 -6.39
N SER A 721 53.11 -21.16 -7.00
CA SER A 721 52.46 -20.02 -6.36
C SER A 721 53.44 -19.06 -5.66
N SER A 722 54.59 -18.74 -6.26
CA SER A 722 55.59 -17.86 -5.64
C SER A 722 55.05 -16.45 -5.41
N ASN A 723 55.12 -15.96 -4.17
CA ASN A 723 54.82 -14.58 -3.82
C ASN A 723 55.93 -13.64 -4.31
N THR A 724 57.20 -13.97 -4.08
CA THR A 724 58.31 -13.08 -4.45
C THR A 724 58.39 -12.82 -5.95
N ALA A 725 58.08 -13.82 -6.79
CA ALA A 725 58.00 -13.63 -8.24
C ALA A 725 56.80 -12.74 -8.65
N PHE A 726 55.60 -13.02 -8.14
CA PHE A 726 54.40 -12.25 -8.48
C PHE A 726 54.40 -10.83 -7.91
N GLY A 727 54.93 -10.64 -6.71
CA GLY A 727 55.06 -9.32 -6.10
C GLY A 727 56.14 -8.48 -6.78
N ALA A 728 57.26 -9.08 -7.19
CA ALA A 728 58.26 -8.36 -7.99
C ALA A 728 57.69 -7.94 -9.34
N LEU A 729 57.07 -8.85 -10.09
CA LEU A 729 56.44 -8.51 -11.37
C LEU A 729 55.26 -7.55 -11.21
N GLY A 730 54.48 -7.69 -10.15
CA GLY A 730 53.36 -6.82 -9.80
C GLY A 730 53.81 -5.39 -9.54
N ALA A 731 54.84 -5.20 -8.71
CA ALA A 731 55.38 -3.88 -8.41
C ALA A 731 56.17 -3.28 -9.60
N GLU A 732 57.05 -4.06 -10.25
CA GLU A 732 57.97 -3.53 -11.26
C GLU A 732 57.37 -3.39 -12.66
N LYS A 733 56.43 -4.26 -13.03
CA LYS A 733 55.88 -4.34 -14.41
C LYS A 733 54.43 -3.89 -14.48
N VAL A 734 53.59 -4.34 -13.54
CA VAL A 734 52.16 -4.04 -13.56
C VAL A 734 51.91 -2.65 -13.00
N GLY A 735 52.37 -2.36 -11.78
CA GLY A 735 52.06 -1.12 -11.07
C GLY A 735 50.62 -1.10 -10.52
N SER A 736 50.31 -0.13 -9.65
CA SER A 736 49.00 -0.01 -8.99
C SER A 736 47.88 0.27 -9.99
N ASP A 737 48.06 1.24 -10.88
CA ASP A 737 47.06 1.66 -11.88
C ASP A 737 46.53 0.48 -12.70
N LEU A 738 47.45 -0.30 -13.31
CA LEU A 738 47.07 -1.40 -14.18
C LEU A 738 46.50 -2.59 -13.38
N LEU A 739 46.98 -2.81 -12.15
CA LEU A 739 46.46 -3.87 -11.29
C LEU A 739 44.99 -3.58 -10.93
N VAL A 740 44.69 -2.34 -10.53
CA VAL A 740 43.33 -1.89 -10.25
C VAL A 740 42.47 -1.90 -11.52
N GLU A 741 42.95 -1.33 -12.65
CA GLU A 741 42.23 -1.35 -13.93
C GLU A 741 41.85 -2.79 -14.35
N THR A 742 42.77 -3.74 -14.17
CA THR A 742 42.53 -5.14 -14.54
C THR A 742 41.51 -5.78 -13.60
N ALA A 743 41.62 -5.55 -12.28
CA ALA A 743 40.64 -6.03 -11.32
C ALA A 743 39.22 -5.47 -11.59
N GLU A 744 39.12 -4.19 -11.95
CA GLU A 744 37.84 -3.55 -12.29
C GLU A 744 37.20 -4.13 -13.56
N LYS A 745 37.98 -4.69 -14.49
CA LYS A 745 37.42 -5.42 -15.65
C LYS A 745 36.74 -6.73 -15.23
N PHE A 746 37.24 -7.38 -14.19
CA PHE A 746 36.60 -8.57 -13.61
C PHE A 746 35.40 -8.23 -12.71
N GLY A 747 35.21 -6.97 -12.32
CA GLY A 747 34.06 -6.53 -11.52
C GLY A 747 34.39 -5.94 -10.14
N PHE A 748 35.67 -5.89 -9.74
CA PHE A 748 36.07 -5.18 -8.52
C PHE A 748 35.69 -3.69 -8.62
N ASN A 749 35.37 -3.07 -7.48
CA ASN A 749 34.86 -1.70 -7.32
C ASN A 749 33.54 -1.40 -8.07
N LYS A 750 32.84 -2.41 -8.62
CA LYS A 750 31.57 -2.24 -9.34
C LYS A 750 30.44 -3.04 -8.69
N SER A 751 29.27 -2.41 -8.51
CA SER A 751 28.05 -3.13 -8.12
C SER A 751 27.41 -3.83 -9.33
N ILE A 752 26.71 -4.94 -9.07
CA ILE A 752 25.84 -5.59 -10.04
C ILE A 752 24.40 -5.30 -9.59
N ASP A 753 23.81 -4.24 -10.16
CA ASP A 753 22.55 -3.68 -9.65
C ASP A 753 21.33 -4.60 -9.86
N ASP A 754 21.37 -5.49 -10.87
CA ASP A 754 20.27 -6.39 -11.25
C ASP A 754 20.42 -7.83 -10.69
N PHE A 755 21.30 -8.05 -9.71
CA PHE A 755 21.53 -9.39 -9.15
C PHE A 755 20.48 -9.76 -8.08
N GLU A 756 19.94 -10.98 -8.12
CA GLU A 756 18.78 -11.38 -7.33
C GLU A 756 19.05 -11.54 -5.83
N LEU A 757 20.33 -11.63 -5.43
CA LEU A 757 20.77 -11.69 -4.04
C LEU A 757 21.57 -10.45 -3.68
N PRO A 758 21.59 -10.02 -2.40
CA PRO A 758 22.55 -9.01 -1.96
C PRO A 758 23.99 -9.46 -2.25
N LEU A 759 24.74 -8.65 -3.00
CA LEU A 759 26.13 -8.90 -3.34
C LEU A 759 26.99 -7.73 -2.91
N TYR A 760 27.97 -8.00 -2.04
CA TYR A 760 28.96 -7.01 -1.65
C TYR A 760 29.93 -6.76 -2.79
N THR A 761 30.18 -5.47 -3.05
CA THR A 761 31.20 -5.03 -3.99
C THR A 761 32.57 -5.49 -3.50
N SER A 762 33.29 -6.25 -4.32
CA SER A 762 34.69 -6.60 -4.06
C SER A 762 35.57 -5.37 -4.26
N LEU A 763 36.59 -5.19 -3.45
CA LEU A 763 37.29 -3.91 -3.28
C LEU A 763 38.74 -3.97 -3.74
N MET A 764 39.16 -2.90 -4.41
CA MET A 764 40.57 -2.52 -4.64
C MET A 764 40.81 -1.10 -4.12
N PRO A 765 42.03 -0.76 -3.68
CA PRO A 765 42.37 0.60 -3.25
C PRO A 765 42.28 1.61 -4.40
N ASP A 766 42.31 2.90 -4.04
CA ASP A 766 42.67 3.94 -5.00
C ASP A 766 44.14 3.74 -5.41
N PRO A 767 44.45 3.56 -6.71
CA PRO A 767 45.81 3.26 -7.14
C PRO A 767 46.81 4.40 -6.86
N GLU A 768 46.36 5.65 -6.67
CA GLU A 768 47.23 6.78 -6.31
C GLU A 768 47.72 6.71 -4.85
N GLU A 769 46.98 6.00 -3.99
CA GLU A 769 47.30 5.84 -2.56
C GLU A 769 48.20 4.62 -2.29
N MET A 770 48.30 3.71 -3.26
CA MET A 770 49.04 2.45 -3.09
C MET A 770 50.55 2.67 -3.09
N THR A 771 51.21 2.12 -2.06
CA THR A 771 52.68 2.05 -2.04
C THR A 771 53.19 0.93 -2.94
N GLU A 772 54.48 0.97 -3.30
CA GLU A 772 55.13 -0.10 -4.08
C GLU A 772 55.09 -1.45 -3.33
N TRP A 773 55.32 -1.44 -2.02
CA TRP A 773 55.25 -2.64 -1.18
C TRP A 773 53.81 -3.18 -1.08
N GLU A 774 52.83 -2.29 -0.92
CA GLU A 774 51.41 -2.67 -0.95
C GLU A 774 51.01 -3.27 -2.29
N THR A 775 51.46 -2.67 -3.40
CA THR A 775 51.18 -3.18 -4.75
C THR A 775 51.74 -4.60 -4.94
N ALA A 776 52.94 -4.88 -4.39
CA ALA A 776 53.53 -6.21 -4.44
C ALA A 776 52.68 -7.26 -3.70
N TRP A 777 52.17 -6.93 -2.51
CA TRP A 777 51.29 -7.81 -1.75
C TRP A 777 49.89 -7.93 -2.36
N ALA A 778 49.33 -6.83 -2.87
CA ALA A 778 48.05 -6.82 -3.57
C ALA A 778 48.11 -7.71 -4.83
N ALA A 779 49.22 -7.69 -5.58
CA ALA A 779 49.45 -8.60 -6.71
C ALA A 779 49.55 -10.08 -6.30
N CYS A 780 49.86 -10.36 -5.02
CA CYS A 780 49.80 -11.70 -4.46
C CYS A 780 48.45 -12.04 -3.82
N GLY A 781 47.53 -11.08 -3.76
CA GLY A 781 46.18 -11.21 -3.21
C GLY A 781 46.04 -10.92 -1.72
N GLN A 782 47.01 -10.25 -1.09
CA GLN A 782 46.99 -9.89 0.32
C GLN A 782 46.80 -8.38 0.51
N PRO A 783 45.71 -7.92 1.18
CA PRO A 783 45.49 -6.51 1.46
C PRO A 783 46.32 -6.04 2.67
N VAL A 784 47.30 -5.15 2.44
CA VAL A 784 48.19 -4.61 3.50
C VAL A 784 48.17 -3.08 3.61
N GLY A 785 47.41 -2.40 2.76
CA GLY A 785 47.33 -0.93 2.68
C GLY A 785 46.81 -0.26 3.95
N GLN A 786 47.29 0.96 4.20
CA GLN A 786 46.87 1.82 5.32
C GLN A 786 46.70 3.26 4.83
N HIS A 787 45.57 3.53 4.19
CA HIS A 787 45.21 4.80 3.58
C HIS A 787 43.70 5.05 3.73
N GLU A 788 43.15 6.07 3.06
CA GLU A 788 41.74 6.46 3.20
C GLU A 788 40.83 5.52 2.40
N SER A 789 41.26 5.11 1.21
CA SER A 789 40.59 4.08 0.42
C SER A 789 40.67 2.71 1.11
N PRO A 790 39.76 1.75 0.79
CA PRO A 790 39.85 0.42 1.37
C PRO A 790 41.12 -0.30 0.92
N ALA A 791 41.79 -1.02 1.83
CA ALA A 791 42.86 -1.95 1.45
C ALA A 791 42.30 -3.06 0.53
N GLY A 792 43.11 -3.57 -0.40
CA GLY A 792 42.66 -4.63 -1.32
C GLY A 792 43.81 -5.48 -1.87
N PRO A 793 43.49 -6.59 -2.54
CA PRO A 793 42.13 -7.01 -2.92
C PRO A 793 41.33 -7.58 -1.74
N GLN A 794 40.04 -7.24 -1.69
CA GLN A 794 39.04 -7.95 -0.88
C GLN A 794 37.95 -8.46 -1.80
N ALA A 795 37.66 -9.76 -1.79
CA ALA A 795 36.76 -10.41 -2.74
C ALA A 795 35.67 -11.22 -2.05
N THR A 796 34.50 -11.28 -2.69
CA THR A 796 33.50 -12.31 -2.40
C THR A 796 33.88 -13.62 -3.10
N VAL A 797 33.35 -14.76 -2.63
CA VAL A 797 33.55 -16.05 -3.32
C VAL A 797 32.94 -16.01 -4.72
N MET A 798 31.80 -15.33 -4.88
CA MET A 798 31.17 -15.08 -6.18
C MET A 798 32.10 -14.32 -7.14
N GLN A 799 32.76 -13.26 -6.66
CA GLN A 799 33.69 -12.48 -7.49
C GLN A 799 34.87 -13.32 -7.98
N MET A 800 35.41 -14.20 -7.14
CA MET A 800 36.51 -15.08 -7.56
C MET A 800 36.05 -16.19 -8.50
N ALA A 801 34.80 -16.66 -8.39
CA ALA A 801 34.20 -17.53 -9.39
C ALA A 801 34.05 -16.81 -10.74
N MET A 802 33.65 -15.53 -10.75
CA MET A 802 33.61 -14.70 -11.95
C MET A 802 35.00 -14.53 -12.60
N VAL A 803 36.08 -14.42 -11.81
CA VAL A 803 37.46 -14.38 -12.34
C VAL A 803 37.79 -15.65 -13.13
N ALA A 804 37.52 -16.84 -12.56
CA ALA A 804 37.72 -18.10 -13.30
C ALA A 804 36.78 -18.23 -14.50
N SER A 805 35.54 -17.75 -14.39
CA SER A 805 34.55 -17.78 -15.46
C SER A 805 35.02 -17.02 -16.70
N ALA A 806 35.57 -15.83 -16.53
CA ALA A 806 36.10 -15.07 -17.66
C ALA A 806 37.29 -15.77 -18.34
N ILE A 807 38.15 -16.45 -17.56
CA ILE A 807 39.27 -17.23 -18.13
C ILE A 807 38.74 -18.46 -18.88
N ALA A 808 37.78 -19.17 -18.29
CA ALA A 808 37.14 -20.34 -18.85
C ALA A 808 36.33 -20.05 -20.13
N ASN A 809 35.82 -18.82 -20.28
CA ASN A 809 34.99 -18.39 -21.40
C ASN A 809 35.74 -17.48 -22.38
N ASP A 810 36.95 -17.87 -22.78
CA ASP A 810 37.75 -17.19 -23.81
C ASP A 810 38.00 -15.69 -23.56
N GLY A 811 37.99 -15.26 -22.29
CA GLY A 811 38.18 -13.87 -21.86
C GLY A 811 36.90 -13.03 -21.77
N VAL A 812 35.73 -13.60 -22.04
CA VAL A 812 34.42 -12.94 -21.89
C VAL A 812 33.82 -13.27 -20.53
N LEU A 813 33.47 -12.24 -19.76
CA LEU A 813 32.77 -12.39 -18.50
C LEU A 813 31.26 -12.24 -18.73
N GLU A 814 30.48 -13.24 -18.32
CA GLU A 814 29.02 -13.18 -18.30
C GLU A 814 28.49 -12.62 -16.97
N THR A 815 27.32 -11.98 -17.00
CA THR A 815 26.65 -11.50 -15.78
C THR A 815 26.03 -12.70 -15.05
N PRO A 816 26.31 -12.92 -13.75
CA PRO A 816 25.74 -14.04 -13.02
C PRO A 816 24.24 -13.85 -12.77
N TYR A 817 23.47 -14.95 -12.77
CA TYR A 817 22.04 -14.94 -12.49
C TYR A 817 21.55 -16.25 -11.86
N PHE A 818 20.41 -16.20 -11.17
CA PHE A 818 19.77 -17.37 -10.54
C PHE A 818 18.45 -17.77 -11.19
N VAL A 819 17.66 -16.84 -11.73
CA VAL A 819 16.31 -17.16 -12.22
C VAL A 819 16.38 -17.65 -13.67
N GLU A 820 16.10 -18.93 -13.91
CA GLU A 820 16.03 -19.53 -15.26
C GLU A 820 14.72 -19.20 -15.97
N GLY A 821 13.61 -19.23 -15.23
CA GLY A 821 12.29 -19.06 -15.81
C GLY A 821 11.20 -18.77 -14.79
N VAL A 822 10.13 -18.15 -15.27
CA VAL A 822 8.91 -17.88 -14.50
C VAL A 822 7.72 -18.48 -15.22
N TYR A 823 6.85 -19.17 -14.49
CA TYR A 823 5.69 -19.88 -15.00
C TYR A 823 4.44 -19.47 -14.23
N ASN A 824 3.32 -19.23 -14.92
CA ASN A 824 2.04 -19.00 -14.23
C ASN A 824 1.47 -20.32 -13.68
N SER A 825 0.37 -20.23 -12.93
CA SER A 825 -0.35 -21.39 -12.36
C SER A 825 -0.88 -22.42 -13.37
N LYS A 826 -0.84 -22.12 -14.68
CA LYS A 826 -1.19 -23.06 -15.76
C LYS A 826 0.04 -23.72 -16.38
N GLY A 827 1.23 -23.41 -15.90
CA GLY A 827 2.52 -23.84 -16.47
C GLY A 827 2.91 -23.07 -17.74
N GLU A 828 2.25 -21.95 -18.05
CA GLU A 828 2.65 -21.10 -19.18
C GLU A 828 3.83 -20.22 -18.76
N ARG A 829 4.90 -20.24 -19.55
CA ARG A 829 6.13 -19.52 -19.25
C ARG A 829 6.00 -18.04 -19.63
N SER A 830 6.26 -17.15 -18.67
CA SER A 830 6.27 -15.69 -18.89
C SER A 830 7.68 -15.11 -19.03
N PHE A 831 8.68 -15.78 -18.48
CA PHE A 831 10.09 -15.34 -18.52
C PHE A 831 11.04 -16.50 -18.79
N THR A 832 12.12 -16.20 -19.52
CA THR A 832 13.25 -17.10 -19.79
C THR A 832 14.52 -16.26 -19.71
N ALA A 833 15.50 -16.70 -18.92
CA ALA A 833 16.78 -16.04 -18.88
C ALA A 833 17.52 -16.15 -20.22
N SER A 834 18.33 -15.12 -20.49
CA SER A 834 19.28 -15.11 -21.59
C SER A 834 20.62 -14.60 -21.07
N ALA A 835 21.71 -15.29 -21.44
CA ALA A 835 23.07 -14.87 -21.09
C ALA A 835 23.32 -13.41 -21.51
N LYS A 836 23.99 -12.66 -20.63
CA LYS A 836 24.26 -11.24 -20.80
C LYS A 836 25.72 -10.98 -20.47
N ALA A 837 26.51 -10.68 -21.51
CA ALA A 837 27.90 -10.32 -21.35
C ALA A 837 28.05 -9.13 -20.40
N TYR A 838 28.83 -9.33 -19.33
CA TYR A 838 29.28 -8.27 -18.44
C TYR A 838 30.35 -7.42 -19.14
N GLY A 839 31.27 -8.09 -19.85
CA GLY A 839 32.28 -7.44 -20.68
C GLY A 839 33.41 -8.39 -21.09
N THR A 840 34.29 -7.93 -21.98
CA THR A 840 35.51 -8.66 -22.34
C THR A 840 36.66 -8.21 -21.45
N VAL A 841 37.24 -9.15 -20.71
CA VAL A 841 38.31 -8.89 -19.72
C VAL A 841 39.68 -9.03 -20.35
N MET A 842 39.87 -10.05 -21.20
CA MET A 842 41.14 -10.38 -21.85
C MET A 842 40.90 -10.97 -23.25
N SER A 843 41.95 -11.08 -24.04
CA SER A 843 41.90 -11.80 -25.31
C SER A 843 41.84 -13.31 -25.08
N LYS A 844 41.26 -14.04 -26.04
CA LYS A 844 41.26 -15.52 -26.04
C LYS A 844 42.67 -16.10 -25.87
N GLN A 845 43.66 -15.51 -26.55
CA GLN A 845 45.05 -15.97 -26.45
C GLN A 845 45.58 -15.86 -25.01
N THR A 846 45.28 -14.75 -24.32
CA THR A 846 45.63 -14.58 -22.90
C THR A 846 44.91 -15.61 -22.04
N ALA A 847 43.60 -15.84 -22.27
CA ALA A 847 42.82 -16.83 -21.55
C ALA A 847 43.37 -18.26 -21.72
N ASP A 848 43.74 -18.64 -22.95
CA ASP A 848 44.35 -19.94 -23.27
C ASP A 848 45.70 -20.12 -22.52
N SER A 849 46.58 -19.11 -22.56
CA SER A 849 47.86 -19.14 -21.83
C SER A 849 47.67 -19.24 -20.30
N ILE A 850 46.67 -18.54 -19.74
CA ILE A 850 46.36 -18.65 -18.31
C ILE A 850 45.82 -20.03 -17.96
N THR A 851 44.95 -20.57 -18.82
CA THR A 851 44.40 -21.94 -18.68
C THR A 851 45.52 -22.97 -18.64
N ASP A 852 46.47 -22.91 -19.58
CA ASP A 852 47.65 -23.80 -19.62
C ASP A 852 48.51 -23.72 -18.36
N MET A 853 48.63 -22.54 -17.75
CA MET A 853 49.33 -22.35 -16.48
C MET A 853 48.52 -22.89 -15.29
N MET A 854 47.20 -22.72 -15.31
CA MET A 854 46.27 -23.26 -14.30
C MET A 854 46.20 -24.78 -14.32
N ILE A 855 46.30 -25.42 -15.50
CA ILE A 855 46.47 -26.87 -15.63
C ILE A 855 47.78 -27.30 -14.96
N GLY A 856 48.88 -26.58 -15.24
CA GLY A 856 50.17 -26.83 -14.60
C GLY A 856 50.13 -26.74 -13.07
N VAL A 857 49.32 -25.85 -12.50
CA VAL A 857 49.12 -25.75 -11.03
C VAL A 857 48.52 -27.04 -10.47
N VAL A 858 47.57 -27.64 -11.18
CA VAL A 858 46.94 -28.90 -10.76
C VAL A 858 47.86 -30.09 -11.03
N GLU A 859 48.54 -30.16 -12.17
CA GLU A 859 49.38 -31.33 -12.49
C GLU A 859 50.72 -31.35 -11.75
N ASN A 860 51.35 -30.19 -11.60
CA ASN A 860 52.76 -30.06 -11.21
C ASN A 860 53.00 -29.10 -10.04
N GLY A 861 51.94 -28.61 -9.42
CA GLY A 861 51.96 -27.48 -8.50
C GLY A 861 51.13 -27.66 -7.24
N THR A 862 50.66 -26.54 -6.70
CA THR A 862 49.96 -26.48 -5.40
C THR A 862 48.54 -27.04 -5.45
N GLY A 863 47.94 -27.22 -6.62
CA GLY A 863 46.54 -27.62 -6.81
C GLY A 863 46.32 -29.13 -7.02
N TYR A 864 47.33 -29.97 -6.82
CA TYR A 864 47.30 -31.39 -7.21
C TYR A 864 46.16 -32.23 -6.63
N GLU A 865 45.63 -31.84 -5.47
CA GLU A 865 44.48 -32.52 -4.86
C GLU A 865 43.15 -32.23 -5.58
N ALA A 866 43.11 -31.23 -6.45
CA ALA A 866 41.96 -30.92 -7.30
C ALA A 866 41.86 -31.83 -8.55
N ALA A 867 42.88 -32.62 -8.84
CA ALA A 867 42.95 -33.43 -10.06
C ALA A 867 41.85 -34.51 -10.13
N ILE A 868 41.20 -34.62 -11.28
CA ILE A 868 40.15 -35.60 -11.57
C ILE A 868 40.69 -36.60 -12.61
N ASN A 869 40.45 -37.89 -12.40
CA ASN A 869 40.90 -38.90 -13.35
C ASN A 869 40.04 -38.85 -14.62
N GLY A 870 40.69 -38.66 -15.77
CA GLY A 870 40.04 -38.66 -17.09
C GLY A 870 39.50 -37.30 -17.55
N VAL A 871 39.63 -36.25 -16.75
CA VAL A 871 39.25 -34.87 -17.10
C VAL A 871 40.36 -33.92 -16.68
N GLU A 872 40.76 -33.04 -17.59
CA GLU A 872 41.77 -32.01 -17.33
C GLU A 872 41.15 -30.87 -16.51
N VAL A 873 41.77 -30.52 -15.38
CA VAL A 873 41.29 -29.50 -14.45
C VAL A 873 42.28 -28.35 -14.45
N ALA A 874 41.78 -27.14 -14.70
CA ALA A 874 42.53 -25.91 -14.57
C ALA A 874 42.17 -25.25 -13.23
N GLY A 875 43.14 -24.93 -12.38
CA GLY A 875 42.85 -24.28 -11.10
C GLY A 875 43.99 -23.46 -10.52
N LYS A 876 43.66 -22.71 -9.47
CA LYS A 876 44.62 -21.97 -8.66
C LYS A 876 44.24 -22.03 -7.19
N THR A 877 45.20 -22.41 -6.35
CA THR A 877 45.05 -22.34 -4.88
C THR A 877 45.31 -20.93 -4.36
N GLY A 878 44.74 -20.62 -3.20
CA GLY A 878 45.06 -19.45 -2.40
C GLY A 878 45.13 -19.78 -0.93
N THR A 879 46.06 -19.12 -0.26
CA THR A 879 46.13 -19.05 1.20
C THR A 879 46.14 -17.58 1.54
N ALA A 880 45.25 -17.16 2.42
CA ALA A 880 45.15 -15.78 2.86
C ALA A 880 45.53 -15.69 4.33
N GLU A 881 46.52 -14.85 4.63
CA GLU A 881 46.93 -14.62 6.01
C GLU A 881 45.85 -13.82 6.72
N THR A 882 45.39 -14.36 7.84
CA THR A 882 44.40 -13.70 8.68
C THR A 882 45.00 -13.47 10.07
N ASN A 883 44.38 -12.58 10.84
CA ASN A 883 44.73 -12.42 12.26
C ASN A 883 44.11 -13.51 13.17
N LYS A 884 43.66 -14.64 12.60
CA LYS A 884 43.05 -15.79 13.31
C LYS A 884 44.09 -16.87 13.62
N GLU A 885 43.65 -17.98 14.24
CA GLU A 885 44.53 -19.11 14.59
C GLU A 885 45.08 -19.82 13.35
N TYR A 886 44.25 -19.93 12.30
CA TYR A 886 44.62 -20.53 11.02
C TYR A 886 44.28 -19.60 9.85
N ASN A 887 44.98 -19.81 8.74
CA ASN A 887 44.75 -19.06 7.50
C ASN A 887 43.53 -19.58 6.74
N ASP A 888 42.92 -18.72 5.93
CA ASP A 888 41.80 -19.11 5.07
C ASP A 888 42.34 -19.86 3.83
N SER A 889 41.66 -20.93 3.43
CA SER A 889 42.02 -21.76 2.28
C SER A 889 41.09 -21.48 1.10
N TRP A 890 41.68 -21.25 -0.08
CA TRP A 890 40.99 -20.93 -1.31
C TRP A 890 41.36 -21.88 -2.46
N PHE A 891 40.38 -22.17 -3.31
CA PHE A 891 40.60 -22.76 -4.62
C PHE A 891 39.62 -22.16 -5.62
N VAL A 892 40.12 -21.80 -6.80
CA VAL A 892 39.34 -21.28 -7.92
C VAL A 892 39.77 -22.04 -9.17
N GLY A 893 38.82 -22.62 -9.91
CA GLY A 893 39.17 -23.43 -11.08
C GLY A 893 37.96 -23.82 -11.91
N PHE A 894 38.20 -24.54 -12.99
CA PHE A 894 37.17 -25.01 -13.91
C PHE A 894 37.57 -26.33 -14.57
N ALA A 895 36.56 -27.06 -15.03
CA ALA A 895 36.73 -28.31 -15.76
C ALA A 895 35.55 -28.53 -16.73
N PRO A 896 35.75 -29.28 -17.83
CA PRO A 896 37.05 -29.65 -18.41
C PRO A 896 37.86 -28.43 -18.86
N ALA A 897 39.19 -28.51 -18.93
CA ALA A 897 40.02 -27.36 -19.29
C ALA A 897 39.93 -26.99 -20.79
N ASP A 898 39.70 -27.96 -21.67
CA ASP A 898 39.66 -27.80 -23.14
C ASP A 898 38.32 -27.28 -23.66
N ASN A 899 37.22 -27.59 -22.97
CA ASN A 899 35.89 -27.06 -23.23
C ASN A 899 35.16 -26.81 -21.90
N PRO A 900 35.48 -25.70 -21.20
CA PRO A 900 34.96 -25.44 -19.87
C PRO A 900 33.44 -25.32 -19.81
N SER A 901 32.84 -26.08 -18.89
CA SER A 901 31.39 -26.10 -18.66
C SER A 901 31.02 -25.93 -17.19
N VAL A 902 31.99 -25.99 -16.28
CA VAL A 902 31.82 -25.78 -14.85
C VAL A 902 33.00 -25.00 -14.29
N VAL A 903 32.71 -23.88 -13.62
CA VAL A 903 33.63 -23.13 -12.76
C VAL A 903 33.28 -23.38 -11.31
N VAL A 904 34.28 -23.49 -10.44
CA VAL A 904 34.12 -23.58 -8.99
C VAL A 904 35.03 -22.57 -8.29
N ALA A 905 34.50 -21.92 -7.26
CA ALA A 905 35.28 -21.19 -6.25
C ALA A 905 34.91 -21.71 -4.85
N VAL A 906 35.92 -22.01 -4.06
CA VAL A 906 35.79 -22.53 -2.69
C VAL A 906 36.61 -21.66 -1.75
N ALA A 907 36.00 -21.22 -0.66
CA ALA A 907 36.67 -20.55 0.45
C ALA A 907 36.31 -21.23 1.76
N ILE A 908 37.33 -21.61 2.54
CA ILE A 908 37.17 -22.25 3.85
C ILE A 908 37.92 -21.39 4.85
N GLU A 909 37.18 -20.76 5.76
CA GLU A 909 37.77 -19.97 6.85
C GLU A 909 38.57 -20.88 7.78
N GLU A 910 39.76 -20.43 8.16
CA GLU A 910 40.66 -21.21 9.04
C GLU A 910 40.95 -22.63 8.50
N GLY A 911 40.91 -22.80 7.18
CA GLY A 911 41.00 -24.09 6.49
C GLY A 911 42.42 -24.60 6.22
N VAL A 912 43.46 -23.93 6.71
CA VAL A 912 44.87 -24.33 6.60
C VAL A 912 45.39 -24.77 7.96
N HIS A 913 45.52 -26.08 8.19
CA HIS A 913 45.95 -26.64 9.47
C HIS A 913 47.34 -27.29 9.39
N GLY A 914 48.21 -27.02 10.36
CA GLY A 914 49.55 -27.61 10.42
C GLY A 914 50.47 -27.13 9.29
N ASN A 915 51.30 -28.03 8.74
CA ASN A 915 52.21 -27.72 7.63
C ASN A 915 51.57 -27.97 6.24
N ASP A 916 50.26 -28.19 6.18
CA ASP A 916 49.53 -28.49 4.94
C ASP A 916 49.12 -27.20 4.21
N GLU A 917 50.06 -26.62 3.46
CA GLU A 917 49.83 -25.38 2.70
C GLU A 917 48.84 -25.53 1.53
N ALA A 918 48.50 -26.76 1.11
CA ALA A 918 47.50 -26.97 0.05
C ALA A 918 46.08 -26.62 0.54
N GLY A 919 45.87 -26.72 1.86
CA GLY A 919 44.64 -26.39 2.55
C GLY A 919 43.44 -27.24 2.11
N LEU A 920 42.32 -27.06 2.80
CA LEU A 920 41.14 -27.89 2.57
C LEU A 920 40.35 -27.54 1.29
N ALA A 921 40.61 -26.42 0.62
CA ALA A 921 39.77 -25.97 -0.50
C ALA A 921 39.93 -26.82 -1.79
N SER A 922 41.15 -27.18 -2.17
CA SER A 922 41.44 -27.96 -3.39
C SER A 922 40.77 -29.35 -3.42
N PRO A 923 40.93 -30.21 -2.39
CA PRO A 923 40.28 -31.53 -2.37
C PRO A 923 38.76 -31.44 -2.27
N ARG A 924 38.22 -30.32 -1.80
CA ARG A 924 36.78 -30.07 -1.75
C ARG A 924 36.23 -29.59 -3.08
N ALA A 925 36.95 -28.69 -3.76
CA ALA A 925 36.64 -28.27 -5.12
C ALA A 925 36.58 -29.48 -6.07
N LYS A 926 37.49 -30.45 -5.92
CA LYS A 926 37.44 -31.73 -6.66
C LYS A 926 36.08 -32.41 -6.58
N LYS A 927 35.56 -32.61 -5.37
CA LYS A 927 34.28 -33.32 -5.14
C LYS A 927 33.11 -32.59 -5.81
N VAL A 928 33.12 -31.26 -5.74
CA VAL A 928 32.08 -30.42 -6.35
C VAL A 928 32.17 -30.47 -7.88
N LEU A 929 33.38 -30.38 -8.45
CA LEU A 929 33.61 -30.54 -9.89
C LEU A 929 33.22 -31.93 -10.37
N GLU A 930 33.57 -33.01 -9.66
CA GLU A 930 33.15 -34.37 -10.01
C GLU A 930 31.63 -34.50 -10.05
N SER A 931 30.93 -33.95 -9.05
CA SER A 931 29.45 -33.93 -9.02
C SER A 931 28.87 -33.15 -10.21
N ALA A 932 29.39 -31.96 -10.48
CA ALA A 932 28.92 -31.11 -11.57
C ALA A 932 29.15 -31.74 -12.95
N LEU A 933 30.33 -32.32 -13.18
CA LEU A 933 30.67 -33.01 -14.42
C LEU A 933 29.82 -34.27 -14.62
N GLN A 934 29.54 -35.05 -13.57
CA GLN A 934 28.61 -36.19 -13.64
C GLN A 934 27.19 -35.75 -13.99
N VAL A 935 26.71 -34.65 -13.41
CA VAL A 935 25.39 -34.07 -13.74
C VAL A 935 25.32 -33.63 -15.21
N GLN A 936 26.42 -33.09 -15.75
CA GLN A 936 26.52 -32.69 -17.15
C GLN A 936 26.84 -33.87 -18.11
N GLY A 937 27.09 -35.07 -17.60
CA GLY A 937 27.43 -36.26 -18.40
C GLY A 937 28.83 -36.24 -19.00
N LEU A 938 29.77 -35.54 -18.35
CA LEU A 938 31.18 -35.39 -18.75
C LEU A 938 32.15 -36.30 -17.97
N LEU A 939 31.65 -36.99 -16.94
CA LEU A 939 32.27 -38.10 -16.20
C LEU A 939 31.29 -39.27 -16.17
#